data_AF-A0A1C3NW07-F1
#
_entry.id   AF-A0A1C3NW07-F1
#
_cell.length_a   1.000
_cell.length_b   1.000
_cell.length_c   1.000
_cell.angle_alpha   90.00
_cell.angle_beta   90.00
_cell.angle_gamma   90.00
#
_symmetry.space_group_name_H-M   'P 1'
#
loop_
_entity.id
_entity.type
_entity.pdbx_description
1 polymer ?
#
loop_
_entity_poly.entity_id
_entity_poly.type
_entity_poly.pdbx_seq_one_letter_code
_entity_poly.pdbx_strand_id
1 'polypeptide(L)'
;MTGLVDLDELARRENEQTEWKENVADVDNVVATLSAFANDLQNLGGGYVVCGVREEKDEHGFPRLRRIGLTSNRLKEIEGSVLGLCRTNVSPPITPLVEEIEIGDPRLRILVFLQPATGSAHTFRKRSDGAKHYVRVSRETREARNGTLKDLLVRKGALEPWDRRPCNGATEAELDLIALREFLQRMGRFSAEQGVAPYLSPDYPLSTLVPSLLVAEPLTGVLRPRNFAVLLFGRNPQRFIPGAVTMFSIYPGTDRSDRHAERHELDGNLVEQALKLKELLDVQSYTAYDKADPKAPNAIRYPPNALYEALGNALAHRDYELVDPTRLTVFADRIEISSPGPLPTGVDIEALRAGNAPPKWRNQALAWFFTRLQLAQGEGQGIPTILRAMREEGNPPPVFDADQIRVVVTLPAHPRHAVLRDLRAAEQALVLGDLERARSQVEGVLDRDPLNFRAVQLFAEVHQARRDSAAVAAWARARLDELGGLPSQVLLALGEAIGSEQTTDEGRHLAIHLLDRAATGRLQEDTVRRIVLALRRAGDDERAFSLLDGQLLARPEWASNPLMLQLRGDTLIGMARRCREMATKPEVAPTTRARAWREFGSYLDRAEHDLRAALVLSADTRLREQITNSIAVVDQLRQEERPPEDAEPGAADGDTR
;
A
#
# COMPACT_ATOMS: atom_id res chain seq x y z
N MET A 1 -36.28 45.11 -13.98
CA MET A 1 -35.03 44.86 -14.71
C MET A 1 -35.39 43.95 -15.87
N THR A 2 -35.49 44.49 -17.09
CA THR A 2 -35.64 43.70 -18.32
C THR A 2 -34.28 43.07 -18.60
N GLY A 3 -34.04 41.89 -18.04
CA GLY A 3 -32.84 41.11 -18.33
C GLY A 3 -32.98 40.55 -19.73
N LEU A 4 -32.30 41.13 -20.71
CA LEU A 4 -32.10 40.44 -21.98
C LEU A 4 -31.05 39.36 -21.73
N VAL A 5 -31.40 38.10 -21.94
CA VAL A 5 -30.41 37.02 -22.03
C VAL A 5 -29.45 37.32 -23.19
N ASP A 6 -28.16 37.52 -22.89
CA ASP A 6 -27.14 37.67 -23.92
C ASP A 6 -26.73 36.28 -24.46
N LEU A 7 -27.02 36.03 -25.73
CA LEU A 7 -26.67 34.78 -26.41
C LEU A 7 -25.16 34.56 -26.50
N ASP A 8 -24.34 35.61 -26.42
CA ASP A 8 -22.89 35.53 -26.46
C ASP A 8 -22.27 35.16 -25.08
N GLU A 9 -23.04 35.32 -23.99
CA GLU A 9 -22.68 34.84 -22.65
C GLU A 9 -23.05 33.36 -22.42
N LEU A 10 -23.99 32.83 -23.21
CA LEU A 10 -24.35 31.41 -23.18
C LEU A 10 -23.26 30.53 -23.83
N ALA A 11 -23.21 29.26 -23.41
CA ALA A 11 -22.17 28.34 -23.88
C ALA A 11 -22.22 28.17 -25.42
N ARG A 12 -21.05 28.27 -26.07
CA ARG A 12 -20.90 28.07 -27.53
C ARG A 12 -21.25 26.66 -28.03
N ARG A 13 -21.57 25.75 -27.12
CA ARG A 13 -22.00 24.36 -27.34
C ARG A 13 -23.13 24.00 -26.40
N GLU A 14 -23.89 22.98 -26.75
CA GLU A 14 -24.80 22.34 -25.80
C GLU A 14 -24.02 21.82 -24.59
N ASN A 15 -24.64 21.99 -23.43
CA ASN A 15 -24.10 21.56 -22.15
C ASN A 15 -25.25 21.20 -21.19
N GLU A 16 -24.92 21.11 -19.90
CA GLU A 16 -25.82 20.75 -18.82
C GLU A 16 -26.92 21.79 -18.57
N GLN A 17 -26.77 23.03 -19.07
CA GLN A 17 -27.70 24.14 -18.87
C GLN A 17 -28.20 24.78 -20.17
N THR A 18 -27.73 24.35 -21.33
CA THR A 18 -28.05 24.98 -22.63
C THR A 18 -28.34 23.94 -23.69
N GLU A 19 -29.47 24.11 -24.37
CA GLU A 19 -29.92 23.30 -25.51
C GLU A 19 -30.20 24.21 -26.71
N TRP A 20 -29.68 23.84 -27.89
CA TRP A 20 -29.81 24.63 -29.11
C TRP A 20 -30.72 23.91 -30.10
N LYS A 21 -31.82 24.55 -30.52
CA LYS A 21 -32.74 24.01 -31.54
C LYS A 21 -32.86 24.96 -32.72
N GLU A 22 -32.79 24.42 -33.93
CA GLU A 22 -32.98 25.19 -35.16
C GLU A 22 -34.47 25.54 -35.36
N ASN A 23 -35.31 24.56 -35.74
CA ASN A 23 -36.73 24.78 -36.07
C ASN A 23 -37.73 24.06 -35.14
N VAL A 24 -37.23 23.43 -34.07
CA VAL A 24 -38.03 22.63 -33.12
C VAL A 24 -38.93 21.63 -33.84
N ALA A 25 -38.34 20.65 -34.52
CA ALA A 25 -39.10 19.65 -35.28
C ALA A 25 -40.00 18.77 -34.38
N ASP A 26 -39.57 18.52 -33.14
CA ASP A 26 -40.32 17.80 -32.12
C ASP A 26 -40.44 18.66 -30.86
N VAL A 27 -41.66 19.13 -30.58
CA VAL A 27 -41.98 19.94 -29.40
C VAL A 27 -41.83 19.13 -28.12
N ASP A 28 -42.09 17.82 -28.15
CA ASP A 28 -41.98 16.96 -26.97
C ASP A 28 -40.53 16.88 -26.49
N ASN A 29 -39.54 16.99 -27.39
CA ASN A 29 -38.12 17.03 -27.00
C ASN A 29 -37.77 18.32 -26.25
N VAL A 30 -38.35 19.46 -26.64
CA VAL A 30 -38.17 20.72 -25.90
C VAL A 30 -38.78 20.61 -24.51
N VAL A 31 -40.01 20.09 -24.40
CA VAL A 31 -40.69 19.91 -23.11
C VAL A 31 -39.95 18.90 -22.22
N ALA A 32 -39.41 17.81 -22.78
CA ALA A 32 -38.59 16.85 -22.04
C ALA A 32 -37.31 17.51 -21.49
N THR A 33 -36.64 18.35 -22.29
CA THR A 33 -35.45 19.10 -21.85
C THR A 33 -35.80 20.14 -20.78
N LEU A 34 -36.92 20.86 -20.92
CA LEU A 34 -37.39 21.78 -19.88
C LEU A 34 -37.73 21.02 -18.59
N SER A 35 -38.41 19.88 -18.68
CA SER A 35 -38.66 19.02 -17.52
C SER A 35 -37.35 18.53 -16.88
N ALA A 36 -36.32 18.25 -17.68
CA ALA A 36 -35.00 17.89 -17.18
C ALA A 36 -34.27 19.04 -16.48
N PHE A 37 -34.37 20.27 -17.01
CA PHE A 37 -33.84 21.47 -16.36
C PHE A 37 -34.59 21.82 -15.07
N ALA A 38 -35.91 21.62 -15.01
CA ALA A 38 -36.67 21.75 -13.77
C ALA A 38 -36.24 20.70 -12.72
N ASN A 39 -35.98 19.48 -13.18
CA ASN A 39 -35.50 18.38 -12.33
C ASN A 39 -34.05 18.55 -11.87
N ASP A 40 -33.22 19.29 -12.60
CA ASP A 40 -31.87 19.74 -12.21
C ASP A 40 -31.08 18.75 -11.35
N LEU A 41 -30.80 17.56 -11.90
CA LEU A 41 -30.13 16.49 -11.15
C LEU A 41 -28.73 16.91 -10.69
N GLN A 42 -28.05 17.82 -11.39
CA GLN A 42 -26.71 18.27 -11.05
C GLN A 42 -26.69 19.50 -10.14
N ASN A 43 -27.86 20.08 -9.81
CA ASN A 43 -28.01 21.26 -8.96
C ASN A 43 -27.29 22.49 -9.52
N LEU A 44 -27.48 22.76 -10.82
CA LEU A 44 -26.89 23.89 -11.55
C LEU A 44 -27.81 25.13 -11.58
N GLY A 45 -29.06 25.00 -11.12
CA GLY A 45 -30.04 26.07 -11.03
C GLY A 45 -31.06 26.13 -12.17
N GLY A 46 -31.01 25.19 -13.12
CA GLY A 46 -31.89 25.15 -14.30
C GLY A 46 -31.12 25.36 -15.61
N GLY A 47 -31.83 25.80 -16.66
CA GLY A 47 -31.22 25.97 -17.98
C GLY A 47 -32.09 26.70 -19.01
N TYR A 48 -31.53 26.80 -20.23
CA TYR A 48 -32.03 27.55 -21.36
C TYR A 48 -32.24 26.61 -22.55
N VAL A 49 -33.43 26.64 -23.15
CA VAL A 49 -33.66 26.06 -24.49
C VAL A 49 -33.82 27.20 -25.48
N VAL A 50 -32.87 27.33 -26.40
CA VAL A 50 -32.85 28.41 -27.38
C VAL A 50 -33.23 27.88 -28.75
N CYS A 51 -34.29 28.44 -29.33
CA CYS A 51 -34.88 28.04 -30.60
C CYS A 51 -34.59 29.08 -31.69
N GLY A 52 -34.23 28.65 -32.89
CA GLY A 52 -33.76 29.51 -33.99
C GLY A 52 -32.23 29.60 -34.10
N VAL A 53 -31.48 28.71 -33.46
CA VAL A 53 -30.00 28.70 -33.46
C VAL A 53 -29.49 27.29 -33.76
N ARG A 54 -28.40 27.20 -34.53
CA ARG A 54 -27.74 25.94 -34.91
C ARG A 54 -26.27 25.95 -34.52
N GLU A 55 -25.79 24.83 -33.98
CA GLU A 55 -24.35 24.60 -33.79
C GLU A 55 -23.71 24.17 -35.13
N GLU A 56 -22.68 24.89 -35.56
CA GLU A 56 -21.84 24.58 -36.72
C GLU A 56 -20.36 24.57 -36.30
N LYS A 57 -19.48 24.10 -37.19
CA LYS A 57 -18.04 24.23 -37.01
C LYS A 57 -17.52 25.38 -37.86
N ASP A 58 -16.61 26.18 -37.32
CA ASP A 58 -15.89 27.17 -38.12
C ASP A 58 -14.84 26.51 -39.03
N GLU A 59 -14.15 27.36 -39.81
CA GLU A 59 -13.13 26.98 -40.78
C GLU A 59 -11.93 26.25 -40.14
N HIS A 60 -11.82 26.26 -38.81
CA HIS A 60 -10.72 25.65 -38.04
C HIS A 60 -11.22 24.47 -37.20
N GLY A 61 -12.50 24.10 -37.34
CA GLY A 61 -13.11 22.97 -36.64
C GLY A 61 -13.61 23.28 -35.22
N PHE A 62 -13.55 24.54 -34.77
CA PHE A 62 -14.08 24.97 -33.48
C PHE A 62 -15.60 25.23 -33.58
N PRO A 63 -16.34 25.08 -32.47
CA PRO A 63 -17.79 25.29 -32.47
C PRO A 63 -18.14 26.78 -32.64
N ARG A 64 -19.09 27.04 -33.54
CA ARG A 64 -19.66 28.35 -33.82
C ARG A 64 -21.19 28.24 -33.86
N LEU A 65 -21.87 29.21 -33.25
CA LEU A 65 -23.33 29.29 -33.31
C LEU A 65 -23.76 30.11 -34.52
N ARG A 66 -24.67 29.54 -35.32
CA ARG A 66 -25.34 30.22 -36.42
C ARG A 66 -26.77 30.60 -36.02
N ARG A 67 -27.05 31.89 -35.96
CA ARG A 67 -28.36 32.46 -35.66
C ARG A 67 -29.20 32.45 -36.94
N ILE A 68 -30.18 31.55 -37.02
CA ILE A 68 -31.04 31.36 -38.20
C ILE A 68 -32.35 32.14 -38.01
N GLY A 69 -32.89 32.12 -36.80
CA GLY A 69 -34.14 32.78 -36.43
C GLY A 69 -35.40 32.01 -36.86
N LEU A 70 -36.51 32.34 -36.23
CA LEU A 70 -37.83 31.78 -36.48
C LEU A 70 -38.77 32.85 -37.05
N THR A 71 -39.67 32.44 -37.94
CA THR A 71 -40.76 33.31 -38.42
C THR A 71 -41.81 33.53 -37.33
N SER A 72 -42.56 34.65 -37.40
CA SER A 72 -43.58 34.97 -36.39
C SER A 72 -44.62 33.86 -36.18
N ASN A 73 -45.09 33.22 -37.26
CA ASN A 73 -46.07 32.12 -37.15
C ASN A 73 -45.47 30.91 -36.44
N ARG A 74 -44.23 30.53 -36.78
CA ARG A 74 -43.56 29.38 -36.19
C ARG A 74 -43.20 29.62 -34.72
N LEU A 75 -42.78 30.85 -34.39
CA LEU A 75 -42.49 31.26 -33.02
C LEU A 75 -43.72 31.10 -32.12
N LYS A 76 -44.87 31.67 -32.52
CA LYS A 76 -46.13 31.55 -31.77
C LYS A 76 -46.61 30.11 -31.64
N GLU A 77 -46.47 29.31 -32.70
CA GLU A 77 -46.81 27.89 -32.68
C GLU A 77 -45.98 27.11 -31.65
N ILE A 78 -44.65 27.30 -31.68
CA ILE A 78 -43.72 26.64 -30.75
C ILE A 78 -44.00 27.10 -29.33
N GLU A 79 -44.08 28.41 -29.08
CA GLU A 79 -44.33 28.99 -27.77
C GLU A 79 -45.64 28.44 -27.17
N GLY A 80 -46.75 28.55 -27.89
CA GLY A 80 -48.05 28.07 -27.42
C GLY A 80 -48.07 26.56 -27.17
N SER A 81 -47.45 25.77 -28.06
CA SER A 81 -47.41 24.31 -27.93
C SER A 81 -46.54 23.85 -26.76
N VAL A 82 -45.33 24.43 -26.60
CA VAL A 82 -44.42 24.12 -25.49
C VAL A 82 -45.08 24.49 -24.16
N LEU A 83 -45.58 25.73 -24.03
CA LEU A 83 -46.22 26.18 -22.79
C LEU A 83 -47.49 25.38 -22.47
N GLY A 84 -48.27 25.01 -23.47
CA GLY A 84 -49.44 24.15 -23.32
C GLY A 84 -49.06 22.78 -22.74
N LEU A 85 -48.09 22.11 -23.36
CA LEU A 85 -47.62 20.79 -22.92
C LEU A 85 -46.94 20.83 -21.54
N CYS A 86 -46.19 21.89 -21.23
CA CYS A 86 -45.62 22.10 -19.89
C CYS A 86 -46.69 22.19 -18.80
N ARG A 87 -47.89 22.68 -19.12
CA ARG A 87 -49.02 22.77 -18.17
C ARG A 87 -49.84 21.49 -18.09
N THR A 88 -50.05 20.79 -19.21
CA THR A 88 -50.98 19.64 -19.26
C THR A 88 -50.29 18.28 -19.12
N ASN A 89 -49.06 18.15 -19.61
CA ASN A 89 -48.36 16.87 -19.74
C ASN A 89 -47.17 16.73 -18.80
N VAL A 90 -46.77 17.80 -18.10
CA VAL A 90 -45.77 17.75 -17.04
C VAL A 90 -46.47 17.76 -15.68
N SER A 91 -46.05 16.89 -14.76
CA SER A 91 -46.61 16.78 -13.41
C SER A 91 -45.51 16.67 -12.35
N PRO A 92 -45.45 17.59 -11.35
CA PRO A 92 -46.21 18.84 -11.27
C PRO A 92 -45.99 19.75 -12.50
N PRO A 93 -46.92 20.65 -12.88
CA PRO A 93 -46.74 21.48 -14.06
C PRO A 93 -45.60 22.48 -13.90
N ILE A 94 -44.94 22.83 -15.01
CA ILE A 94 -43.87 23.85 -15.06
C ILE A 94 -44.29 25.02 -15.94
N THR A 95 -43.75 26.21 -15.66
CA THR A 95 -43.98 27.42 -16.46
C THR A 95 -42.63 28.07 -16.75
N PRO A 96 -41.98 27.74 -17.88
CA PRO A 96 -40.74 28.39 -18.26
C PRO A 96 -40.99 29.86 -18.56
N LEU A 97 -39.99 30.70 -18.28
CA LEU A 97 -39.95 32.09 -18.71
C LEU A 97 -39.58 32.11 -20.20
N VAL A 98 -40.23 33.00 -20.96
CA VAL A 98 -40.05 33.09 -22.41
C VAL A 98 -39.50 34.47 -22.74
N GLU A 99 -38.42 34.50 -23.51
CA GLU A 99 -37.84 35.72 -24.05
C GLU A 99 -37.71 35.63 -25.57
N GLU A 100 -37.99 36.74 -26.24
CA GLU A 100 -37.78 36.90 -27.67
C GLU A 100 -36.56 37.79 -27.92
N ILE A 101 -35.62 37.30 -28.72
CA ILE A 101 -34.40 38.04 -29.06
C ILE A 101 -34.45 38.45 -30.52
N GLU A 102 -34.28 39.75 -30.77
CA GLU A 102 -34.19 40.30 -32.11
C GLU A 102 -32.85 39.95 -32.76
N ILE A 103 -32.89 39.57 -34.04
CA ILE A 103 -31.69 39.36 -34.85
C ILE A 103 -31.66 40.38 -35.99
N GLY A 104 -30.52 40.48 -36.70
CA GLY A 104 -30.32 41.50 -37.73
C GLY A 104 -31.38 41.54 -38.83
N ASP A 105 -32.09 40.43 -39.09
CA ASP A 105 -33.29 40.43 -39.94
C ASP A 105 -34.55 40.73 -39.12
N PRO A 106 -35.27 41.84 -39.38
CA PRO A 106 -36.47 42.21 -38.63
C PRO A 106 -37.63 41.22 -38.76
N ARG A 107 -37.60 40.29 -39.72
CA ARG A 107 -38.66 39.27 -39.93
C ARG A 107 -38.47 38.02 -39.06
N LEU A 108 -37.33 37.91 -38.40
CA LEU A 108 -36.92 36.71 -37.68
C LEU A 108 -36.61 37.06 -36.23
N ARG A 109 -36.93 36.14 -35.33
CA ARG A 109 -36.67 36.24 -33.88
C ARG A 109 -36.16 34.91 -33.35
N ILE A 110 -35.34 34.95 -32.32
CA ILE A 110 -34.93 33.77 -31.55
C ILE A 110 -35.86 33.66 -30.35
N LEU A 111 -36.32 32.45 -30.04
CA LEU A 111 -37.18 32.19 -28.89
C LEU A 111 -36.38 31.46 -27.82
N VAL A 112 -36.31 32.01 -26.61
CA VAL A 112 -35.57 31.45 -25.49
C VAL A 112 -36.56 31.03 -24.41
N PHE A 113 -36.50 29.76 -24.00
CA PHE A 113 -37.18 29.26 -22.81
C PHE A 113 -36.16 29.15 -21.67
N LEU A 114 -36.33 29.95 -20.62
CA LEU A 114 -35.60 29.85 -19.37
C LEU A 114 -36.42 29.01 -18.37
N GLN A 115 -35.88 27.86 -17.98
CA GLN A 115 -36.49 27.00 -16.98
C GLN A 115 -35.63 26.93 -15.72
N PRO A 116 -36.02 27.61 -14.63
CA PRO A 116 -35.34 27.47 -13.35
C PRO A 116 -35.55 26.07 -12.77
N ALA A 117 -34.59 25.63 -11.96
CA ALA A 117 -34.74 24.42 -11.14
C ALA A 117 -35.90 24.60 -10.13
N THR A 118 -36.62 23.51 -9.87
CA THR A 118 -37.76 23.52 -8.94
C THR A 118 -37.49 22.63 -7.72
N GLY A 119 -38.36 22.72 -6.71
CA GLY A 119 -38.28 21.83 -5.53
C GLY A 119 -38.90 20.44 -5.76
N SER A 120 -39.57 20.18 -6.88
CA SER A 120 -40.34 18.95 -7.11
C SER A 120 -39.73 18.05 -8.18
N ALA A 121 -39.99 16.74 -8.10
CA ALA A 121 -39.64 15.80 -9.16
C ALA A 121 -40.74 15.78 -10.23
N HIS A 122 -40.43 16.35 -11.38
CA HIS A 122 -41.34 16.46 -12.52
C HIS A 122 -41.28 15.21 -13.39
N THR A 123 -42.46 14.74 -13.79
CA THR A 123 -42.65 13.75 -14.85
C THR A 123 -43.17 14.43 -16.10
N PHE A 124 -42.81 13.94 -17.28
CA PHE A 124 -43.39 14.35 -18.55
C PHE A 124 -43.99 13.14 -19.26
N ARG A 125 -45.26 13.26 -19.67
CA ARG A 125 -45.98 12.27 -20.46
C ARG A 125 -45.96 12.64 -21.94
N LYS A 126 -45.10 11.96 -22.71
CA LYS A 126 -45.08 12.06 -24.17
C LYS A 126 -46.35 11.42 -24.75
N ARG A 127 -46.83 11.89 -25.90
CA ARG A 127 -48.17 11.52 -26.45
C ARG A 127 -48.42 10.02 -26.60
N SER A 128 -47.38 9.20 -26.76
CA SER A 128 -47.45 7.75 -26.97
C SER A 128 -46.84 6.91 -25.84
N ASP A 129 -46.45 7.53 -24.73
CA ASP A 129 -45.56 6.92 -23.75
C ASP A 129 -46.03 7.15 -22.30
N GLY A 130 -45.54 6.33 -21.36
CA GLY A 130 -45.78 6.54 -19.93
C GLY A 130 -45.19 7.86 -19.42
N ALA A 131 -45.68 8.34 -18.26
CA ALA A 131 -45.08 9.49 -17.58
C ALA A 131 -43.67 9.11 -17.10
N LYS A 132 -42.66 9.88 -17.51
CA LYS A 132 -41.25 9.59 -17.26
C LYS A 132 -40.57 10.79 -16.62
N HIS A 133 -39.61 10.54 -15.73
CA HIS A 133 -38.72 11.58 -15.23
C HIS A 133 -37.56 11.76 -16.21
N TYR A 134 -37.31 12.98 -16.65
CA TYR A 134 -36.16 13.31 -17.49
C TYR A 134 -35.11 14.06 -16.68
N VAL A 135 -33.84 13.79 -16.95
CA VAL A 135 -32.70 14.49 -16.36
C VAL A 135 -31.69 14.82 -17.45
N ARG A 136 -30.96 15.91 -17.24
CA ARG A 136 -29.89 16.35 -18.13
C ARG A 136 -28.59 15.77 -17.63
N VAL A 137 -27.88 15.04 -18.50
CA VAL A 137 -26.55 14.50 -18.20
C VAL A 137 -25.63 14.92 -19.32
N SER A 138 -24.71 15.83 -19.01
CA SER A 138 -23.90 16.53 -20.01
C SER A 138 -24.78 17.17 -21.08
N ARG A 139 -24.71 16.71 -22.33
CA ARG A 139 -25.49 17.26 -23.46
C ARG A 139 -26.80 16.54 -23.74
N GLU A 140 -27.08 15.44 -23.05
CA GLU A 140 -28.21 14.58 -23.38
C GLU A 140 -29.33 14.70 -22.35
N THR A 141 -30.56 14.88 -22.85
CA THR A 141 -31.77 14.69 -22.05
C THR A 141 -32.13 13.20 -22.07
N ARG A 142 -32.07 12.55 -20.92
CA ARG A 142 -32.29 11.10 -20.78
C ARG A 142 -33.36 10.82 -19.74
N GLU A 143 -34.04 9.69 -19.90
CA GLU A 143 -34.94 9.17 -18.89
C GLU A 143 -34.15 8.76 -17.64
N ALA A 144 -34.54 9.28 -16.48
CA ALA A 144 -34.01 8.83 -15.20
C ALA A 144 -34.59 7.45 -14.88
N ARG A 145 -33.72 6.44 -14.82
CA ARG A 145 -34.07 5.06 -14.45
C ARG A 145 -33.26 4.61 -13.25
N ASN A 146 -33.75 3.58 -12.56
CA ASN A 146 -33.03 2.87 -11.49
C ASN A 146 -32.43 3.85 -10.45
N GLY A 147 -31.11 3.81 -10.25
CA GLY A 147 -30.40 4.66 -9.30
C GLY A 147 -30.54 6.16 -9.58
N THR A 148 -30.55 6.57 -10.85
CA THR A 148 -30.70 7.98 -11.25
C THR A 148 -32.09 8.53 -10.88
N LEU A 149 -33.14 7.72 -11.07
CA LEU A 149 -34.49 8.09 -10.66
C LEU A 149 -34.58 8.24 -9.14
N LYS A 150 -34.06 7.25 -8.42
CA LYS A 150 -34.06 7.24 -6.96
C LYS A 150 -33.33 8.46 -6.39
N ASP A 151 -32.15 8.79 -6.92
CA ASP A 151 -31.39 9.98 -6.51
C ASP A 151 -32.15 11.27 -6.80
N LEU A 152 -32.79 11.39 -7.98
CA LEU A 152 -33.66 12.52 -8.30
C LEU A 152 -34.79 12.67 -7.26
N LEU A 153 -35.50 11.58 -6.97
CA LEU A 153 -36.63 11.60 -6.02
C LEU A 153 -36.18 11.97 -4.60
N VAL A 154 -35.02 11.48 -4.17
CA VAL A 154 -34.44 11.83 -2.86
C VAL A 154 -34.07 13.31 -2.81
N ARG A 155 -33.41 13.85 -3.84
CA ARG A 155 -33.02 15.27 -3.90
C ARG A 155 -34.20 16.21 -3.91
N LYS A 156 -35.29 15.84 -4.59
CA LYS A 156 -36.52 16.62 -4.67
C LYS A 156 -37.45 16.39 -3.47
N GLY A 157 -36.99 15.66 -2.45
CA GLY A 157 -37.76 15.39 -1.23
C GLY A 157 -39.00 14.52 -1.43
N ALA A 158 -39.19 13.94 -2.63
CA ALA A 158 -40.29 13.04 -2.93
C ALA A 158 -40.09 11.65 -2.30
N LEU A 159 -38.84 11.31 -1.97
CA LEU A 159 -38.47 10.06 -1.32
C LEU A 159 -37.48 10.35 -0.20
N GLU A 160 -37.71 9.80 0.99
CA GLU A 160 -36.76 9.95 2.10
C GLU A 160 -35.45 9.19 1.79
N PRO A 161 -34.26 9.67 2.19
CA PRO A 161 -33.02 8.88 2.14
C PRO A 161 -33.19 7.50 2.78
N TRP A 162 -32.56 6.47 2.19
CA TRP A 162 -32.84 5.08 2.57
C TRP A 162 -32.56 4.79 4.04
N ASP A 163 -31.47 5.32 4.59
CA ASP A 163 -31.07 5.12 5.99
C ASP A 163 -32.16 5.58 6.97
N ARG A 164 -32.94 6.60 6.59
CA ARG A 164 -34.02 7.14 7.39
C ARG A 164 -35.36 6.44 7.19
N ARG A 165 -35.53 5.59 6.18
CA ARG A 165 -36.83 4.92 5.96
C ARG A 165 -37.12 3.91 7.08
N PRO A 166 -38.40 3.62 7.38
CA PRO A 166 -38.78 2.54 8.28
C PRO A 166 -38.31 1.17 7.75
N CYS A 167 -37.77 0.35 8.65
CA CYS A 167 -37.55 -1.06 8.41
C CYS A 167 -38.84 -1.83 8.75
N ASN A 168 -39.68 -2.07 7.74
CA ASN A 168 -41.02 -2.65 7.94
C ASN A 168 -41.01 -4.05 8.58
N GLY A 169 -39.92 -4.81 8.45
CA GLY A 169 -39.77 -6.13 9.06
C GLY A 169 -39.40 -6.10 10.55
N ALA A 170 -38.88 -4.98 11.06
CA ALA A 170 -38.35 -4.87 12.42
C ALA A 170 -39.34 -4.15 13.36
N THR A 171 -39.15 -4.37 14.66
CA THR A 171 -39.85 -3.66 15.75
C THR A 171 -38.82 -3.20 16.78
N GLU A 172 -39.25 -2.42 17.77
CA GLU A 172 -38.39 -1.96 18.87
C GLU A 172 -37.68 -3.09 19.63
N ALA A 173 -38.27 -4.29 19.67
CA ALA A 173 -37.74 -5.45 20.39
C ALA A 173 -36.42 -5.98 19.81
N GLU A 174 -36.13 -5.66 18.56
CA GLU A 174 -34.90 -6.06 17.86
C GLU A 174 -33.72 -5.12 18.14
N LEU A 175 -33.98 -3.99 18.81
CA LEU A 175 -32.93 -3.06 19.22
C LEU A 175 -32.23 -3.53 20.50
N ASP A 176 -30.92 -3.44 20.49
CA ASP A 176 -30.05 -3.59 21.64
C ASP A 176 -30.01 -2.27 22.43
N LEU A 177 -30.78 -2.23 23.52
CA LEU A 177 -30.86 -1.09 24.41
C LEU A 177 -29.59 -0.87 25.23
N ILE A 178 -28.74 -1.89 25.39
CA ILE A 178 -27.44 -1.78 26.06
C ILE A 178 -26.48 -1.04 25.14
N ALA A 179 -26.38 -1.46 23.88
CA ALA A 179 -25.58 -0.77 22.86
C ALA A 179 -26.06 0.68 22.66
N LEU A 180 -27.38 0.89 22.59
CA LEU A 180 -27.97 2.24 22.51
C LEU A 180 -27.53 3.10 23.70
N ARG A 181 -27.66 2.60 24.92
CA ARG A 181 -27.24 3.32 26.13
C ARG A 181 -25.76 3.67 26.07
N GLU A 182 -24.90 2.71 25.74
CA GLU A 182 -23.45 2.92 25.66
C GLU A 182 -23.11 4.01 24.65
N PHE A 183 -23.71 3.99 23.46
CA PHE A 183 -23.41 4.97 22.42
C PHE A 183 -23.94 6.35 22.78
N LEU A 184 -25.12 6.44 23.40
CA LEU A 184 -25.63 7.71 23.94
C LEU A 184 -24.69 8.27 25.01
N GLN A 185 -24.08 7.44 25.85
CA GLN A 185 -23.08 7.88 26.84
C GLN A 185 -21.82 8.40 26.16
N ARG A 186 -21.26 7.66 25.20
CA ARG A 186 -20.06 8.09 24.44
C ARG A 186 -20.28 9.41 23.71
N MET A 187 -21.49 9.65 23.20
CA MET A 187 -21.85 10.90 22.53
C MET A 187 -22.21 12.05 23.49
N GLY A 188 -22.21 11.83 24.81
CA GLY A 188 -22.62 12.83 25.80
C GLY A 188 -24.12 13.18 25.75
N ARG A 189 -24.96 12.27 25.26
CA ARG A 189 -26.42 12.44 25.09
C ARG A 189 -27.23 11.68 26.14
N PHE A 190 -26.61 10.77 26.89
CA PHE A 190 -27.31 9.99 27.90
C PHE A 190 -27.58 10.81 29.17
N SER A 191 -28.83 10.78 29.66
CA SER A 191 -29.20 11.26 30.99
C SER A 191 -29.58 10.08 31.88
N ALA A 192 -28.98 9.99 33.06
CA ALA A 192 -29.27 8.92 34.02
C ALA A 192 -30.71 8.98 34.54
N GLU A 193 -31.31 10.17 34.61
CA GLU A 193 -32.68 10.38 35.08
C GLU A 193 -33.71 9.87 34.06
N GLN A 194 -33.45 10.06 32.77
CA GLN A 194 -34.38 9.71 31.70
C GLN A 194 -34.12 8.32 31.10
N GLY A 195 -32.90 7.80 31.25
CA GLY A 195 -32.48 6.54 30.64
C GLY A 195 -32.54 6.59 29.11
N VAL A 196 -32.96 5.48 28.48
CA VAL A 196 -33.11 5.36 27.02
C VAL A 196 -34.54 5.60 26.52
N ALA A 197 -35.52 5.66 27.42
CA ALA A 197 -36.94 5.71 27.07
C ALA A 197 -37.33 6.86 26.12
N PRO A 198 -36.83 8.10 26.28
CA PRO A 198 -37.17 9.18 25.35
C PRO A 198 -36.77 8.88 23.90
N TYR A 199 -35.66 8.17 23.70
CA TYR A 199 -35.12 7.85 22.38
C TYR A 199 -35.91 6.78 21.63
N LEU A 200 -36.79 6.06 22.32
CA LEU A 200 -37.72 5.10 21.72
C LEU A 200 -39.04 5.78 21.31
N SER A 201 -39.24 7.06 21.60
CA SER A 201 -40.41 7.79 21.14
C SER A 201 -40.31 8.12 19.64
N PRO A 202 -41.38 7.96 18.85
CA PRO A 202 -41.40 8.33 17.43
C PRO A 202 -41.25 9.84 17.19
N ASP A 203 -41.46 10.66 18.23
CA ASP A 203 -41.44 12.12 18.14
C ASP A 203 -40.16 12.74 18.73
N TYR A 204 -39.14 11.92 19.04
CA TYR A 204 -37.90 12.37 19.66
C TYR A 204 -36.73 12.38 18.65
N PRO A 205 -36.51 13.48 17.90
CA PRO A 205 -35.37 13.58 17.00
C PRO A 205 -34.05 13.68 17.79
N LEU A 206 -33.02 12.98 17.30
CA LEU A 206 -31.69 13.00 17.91
C LEU A 206 -30.91 14.28 17.59
N SER A 207 -31.20 14.91 16.46
CA SER A 207 -30.68 16.23 16.07
C SER A 207 -31.50 16.80 14.92
N THR A 208 -31.23 18.04 14.52
CA THR A 208 -31.79 18.64 13.29
C THR A 208 -31.54 17.79 12.04
N LEU A 209 -30.45 17.01 12.03
CA LEU A 209 -30.04 16.17 10.90
C LEU A 209 -30.39 14.68 11.09
N VAL A 210 -30.97 14.28 12.22
CA VAL A 210 -31.23 12.88 12.52
C VAL A 210 -32.61 12.75 13.13
N PRO A 211 -33.57 12.12 12.42
CA PRO A 211 -34.91 11.90 12.93
C PRO A 211 -34.90 10.95 14.13
N SER A 212 -36.08 10.71 14.71
CA SER A 212 -36.30 9.70 15.74
C SER A 212 -35.85 8.31 15.31
N LEU A 213 -35.43 7.48 16.27
CA LEU A 213 -35.00 6.09 16.01
C LEU A 213 -36.15 5.25 15.44
N LEU A 214 -37.36 5.49 15.97
CA LEU A 214 -38.57 4.78 15.60
C LEU A 214 -39.52 5.72 14.85
N VAL A 215 -40.39 5.15 14.03
CA VAL A 215 -41.51 5.83 13.39
C VAL A 215 -42.75 4.96 13.55
N ALA A 216 -43.88 5.57 13.89
CA ALA A 216 -45.15 4.87 13.97
C ALA A 216 -45.68 4.59 12.56
N GLU A 217 -46.04 3.34 12.29
CA GLU A 217 -46.72 2.96 11.06
C GLU A 217 -48.10 3.63 11.00
N PRO A 218 -48.47 4.35 9.92
CA PRO A 218 -49.67 5.21 9.90
C PRO A 218 -50.99 4.50 10.21
N LEU A 219 -51.12 3.22 9.83
CA LEU A 219 -52.37 2.46 9.97
C LEU A 219 -52.45 1.66 11.26
N THR A 220 -51.33 1.08 11.70
CA THR A 220 -51.30 0.13 12.82
C THR A 220 -50.81 0.77 14.11
N GLY A 221 -50.14 1.93 14.03
CA GLY A 221 -49.43 2.55 15.15
C GLY A 221 -48.20 1.78 15.60
N VAL A 222 -47.84 0.67 14.94
CA VAL A 222 -46.68 -0.14 15.32
C VAL A 222 -45.41 0.68 15.14
N LEU A 223 -44.58 0.74 16.19
CA LEU A 223 -43.30 1.42 16.14
C LEU A 223 -42.29 0.59 15.33
N ARG A 224 -41.82 1.17 14.23
CA ARG A 224 -40.82 0.60 13.32
C ARG A 224 -39.50 1.33 13.48
N PRO A 225 -38.38 0.64 13.74
CA PRO A 225 -37.08 1.29 13.71
C PRO A 225 -36.75 1.71 12.28
N ARG A 226 -36.08 2.85 12.14
CA ARG A 226 -35.51 3.29 10.86
C ARG A 226 -34.30 2.44 10.51
N ASN A 227 -33.95 2.35 9.23
CA ASN A 227 -32.84 1.50 8.77
C ASN A 227 -31.52 1.81 9.47
N PHE A 228 -31.20 3.09 9.71
CA PHE A 228 -29.98 3.48 10.45
C PHE A 228 -30.01 2.97 11.90
N ALA A 229 -31.18 2.94 12.54
CA ALA A 229 -31.33 2.45 13.91
C ALA A 229 -31.12 0.94 13.97
N VAL A 230 -31.62 0.20 12.98
CA VAL A 230 -31.34 -1.24 12.83
C VAL A 230 -29.85 -1.48 12.62
N LEU A 231 -29.19 -0.72 11.72
CA LEU A 231 -27.77 -0.89 11.43
C LEU A 231 -26.84 -0.58 12.62
N LEU A 232 -27.19 0.41 13.44
CA LEU A 232 -26.35 0.85 14.57
C LEU A 232 -26.67 0.12 15.88
N PHE A 233 -27.93 -0.23 16.11
CA PHE A 233 -28.40 -0.75 17.38
C PHE A 233 -29.17 -2.06 17.26
N GLY A 234 -29.31 -2.66 16.08
CA GLY A 234 -29.97 -3.94 15.93
C GLY A 234 -29.13 -5.07 16.53
N ARG A 235 -29.78 -6.03 17.20
CA ARG A 235 -29.11 -7.26 17.68
C ARG A 235 -28.66 -8.17 16.54
N ASN A 236 -29.44 -8.21 15.45
CA ASN A 236 -29.14 -8.97 14.24
C ASN A 236 -29.61 -8.17 13.00
N PRO A 237 -28.89 -7.11 12.61
CA PRO A 237 -29.31 -6.27 11.48
C PRO A 237 -29.35 -7.04 10.16
N GLN A 238 -28.54 -8.09 10.01
CA GLN A 238 -28.45 -8.91 8.79
C GLN A 238 -29.77 -9.60 8.46
N ARG A 239 -30.62 -9.89 9.46
CA ARG A 239 -31.97 -10.41 9.23
C ARG A 239 -32.83 -9.49 8.37
N PHE A 240 -32.63 -8.18 8.48
CA PHE A 240 -33.41 -7.17 7.78
C PHE A 240 -32.64 -6.54 6.61
N ILE A 241 -31.32 -6.48 6.72
CA ILE A 241 -30.41 -5.87 5.75
C ILE A 241 -29.28 -6.86 5.49
N PRO A 242 -29.48 -7.88 4.63
CA PRO A 242 -28.54 -8.99 4.46
C PRO A 242 -27.13 -8.57 4.03
N GLY A 243 -27.01 -7.47 3.27
CA GLY A 243 -25.71 -6.95 2.84
C GLY A 243 -24.92 -6.20 3.92
N ALA A 244 -25.47 -6.02 5.13
CA ALA A 244 -24.78 -5.33 6.24
C ALA A 244 -23.70 -6.22 6.88
N VAL A 245 -22.85 -6.84 6.08
CA VAL A 245 -21.75 -7.71 6.49
C VAL A 245 -20.46 -7.17 5.90
N THR A 246 -19.37 -7.30 6.64
CA THR A 246 -18.03 -6.98 6.14
C THR A 246 -17.18 -8.23 6.04
N MET A 247 -16.59 -8.45 4.86
CA MET A 247 -15.61 -9.50 4.62
C MET A 247 -14.22 -8.93 4.75
N PHE A 248 -13.45 -9.41 5.72
CA PHE A 248 -12.02 -9.13 5.84
C PHE A 248 -11.23 -10.34 5.35
N SER A 249 -10.25 -10.15 4.47
CA SER A 249 -9.44 -11.26 3.94
C SER A 249 -7.97 -10.86 3.85
N ILE A 250 -7.07 -11.79 4.16
CA ILE A 250 -5.63 -11.60 4.08
C ILE A 250 -5.06 -12.60 3.07
N TYR A 251 -4.38 -12.09 2.05
CA TYR A 251 -3.61 -12.85 1.07
C TYR A 251 -2.13 -12.58 1.28
N PRO A 252 -1.29 -13.61 1.48
CA PRO A 252 0.16 -13.44 1.66
C PRO A 252 0.87 -12.83 0.44
N GLY A 253 0.33 -13.02 -0.76
CA GLY A 253 0.83 -12.52 -2.03
C GLY A 253 0.18 -11.21 -2.46
N THR A 254 0.38 -10.86 -3.74
CA THR A 254 -0.12 -9.60 -4.34
C THR A 254 -1.43 -9.76 -5.12
N ASP A 255 -1.94 -10.99 -5.21
CA ASP A 255 -3.17 -11.34 -5.90
C ASP A 255 -4.01 -12.36 -5.09
N ARG A 256 -5.17 -12.74 -5.62
CA ARG A 256 -6.11 -13.66 -4.96
C ARG A 256 -5.88 -15.13 -5.35
N SER A 257 -4.80 -15.45 -6.07
CA SER A 257 -4.48 -16.80 -6.53
C SER A 257 -3.75 -17.65 -5.49
N ASP A 258 -3.35 -17.04 -4.38
CA ASP A 258 -2.70 -17.75 -3.27
C ASP A 258 -3.52 -18.95 -2.80
N ARG A 259 -2.83 -20.06 -2.58
CA ARG A 259 -3.44 -21.32 -2.09
C ARG A 259 -3.97 -21.21 -0.66
N HIS A 260 -3.42 -20.29 0.12
CA HIS A 260 -3.76 -20.09 1.52
C HIS A 260 -4.10 -18.62 1.76
N ALA A 261 -5.26 -18.37 2.36
CA ALA A 261 -5.73 -17.03 2.71
C ALA A 261 -6.56 -17.11 3.99
N GLU A 262 -6.53 -16.04 4.77
CA GLU A 262 -7.38 -15.88 5.95
C GLU A 262 -8.65 -15.12 5.56
N ARG A 263 -9.79 -15.49 6.15
CA ARG A 263 -11.06 -14.82 5.92
C ARG A 263 -11.85 -14.72 7.21
N HIS A 264 -12.30 -13.51 7.50
CA HIS A 264 -13.18 -13.19 8.62
C HIS A 264 -14.45 -12.57 8.07
N GLU A 265 -15.58 -13.17 8.41
CA GLU A 265 -16.90 -12.60 8.19
C GLU A 265 -17.32 -11.86 9.45
N LEU A 266 -17.63 -10.57 9.31
CA LEU A 266 -17.99 -9.71 10.42
C LEU A 266 -19.45 -9.28 10.27
N ASP A 267 -20.29 -9.82 11.14
CA ASP A 267 -21.71 -9.53 11.30
C ASP A 267 -21.95 -8.71 12.59
N GLY A 268 -23.23 -8.52 12.95
CA GLY A 268 -23.64 -7.63 14.04
C GLY A 268 -23.84 -6.19 13.60
N ASN A 269 -23.98 -5.27 14.54
CA ASN A 269 -24.17 -3.86 14.22
C ASN A 269 -22.90 -3.22 13.65
N LEU A 270 -23.06 -2.10 12.93
CA LEU A 270 -21.95 -1.47 12.21
C LEU A 270 -20.84 -0.94 13.12
N VAL A 271 -21.16 -0.61 14.37
CA VAL A 271 -20.16 -0.13 15.33
C VAL A 271 -19.27 -1.28 15.79
N GLU A 272 -19.86 -2.43 16.12
CA GLU A 272 -19.12 -3.66 16.42
C GLU A 272 -18.24 -4.09 15.25
N GLN A 273 -18.78 -4.08 14.02
CA GLN A 273 -18.00 -4.38 12.82
C GLN A 273 -16.82 -3.40 12.66
N ALA A 274 -17.04 -2.10 12.83
CA ALA A 274 -15.99 -1.08 12.73
C ALA A 274 -14.90 -1.27 13.79
N LEU A 275 -15.26 -1.55 15.04
CA LEU A 275 -14.30 -1.77 16.13
C LEU A 275 -13.46 -3.04 15.91
N LYS A 276 -14.09 -4.17 15.53
CA LYS A 276 -13.37 -5.41 15.19
C LYS A 276 -12.43 -5.21 13.99
N LEU A 277 -12.87 -4.50 12.96
CA LEU A 277 -12.03 -4.17 11.81
C LEU A 277 -10.83 -3.30 12.19
N LYS A 278 -11.03 -2.34 13.10
CA LYS A 278 -9.95 -1.52 13.63
C LYS A 278 -8.87 -2.38 14.29
N GLU A 279 -9.27 -3.30 15.15
CA GLU A 279 -8.36 -4.24 15.82
C GLU A 279 -7.59 -5.12 14.80
N LEU A 280 -8.27 -5.65 13.79
CA LEU A 280 -7.63 -6.45 12.74
C LEU A 280 -6.66 -5.63 11.87
N LEU A 281 -6.98 -4.36 11.59
CA LEU A 281 -6.14 -3.46 10.81
C LEU A 281 -4.93 -2.95 11.62
N ASP A 282 -5.05 -2.79 12.93
CA ASP A 282 -3.94 -2.39 13.81
C ASP A 282 -2.80 -3.40 13.75
N VAL A 283 -3.12 -4.71 13.65
CA VAL A 283 -2.12 -5.77 13.43
C VAL A 283 -1.35 -5.58 12.12
N GLN A 284 -1.99 -4.99 11.11
CA GLN A 284 -1.35 -4.71 9.82
C GLN A 284 -0.55 -3.39 9.81
N SER A 285 -0.78 -2.50 10.77
CA SER A 285 -0.17 -1.18 10.90
C SER A 285 1.06 -1.18 11.81
N TYR A 286 1.98 -2.13 11.61
CA TYR A 286 3.21 -2.19 12.40
C TYR A 286 4.31 -1.26 11.88
N THR A 287 5.19 -0.84 12.78
CA THR A 287 6.32 0.05 12.49
C THR A 287 7.58 -0.73 12.16
N ALA A 288 8.14 -0.50 10.99
CA ALA A 288 9.50 -0.90 10.66
C ALA A 288 10.48 0.17 11.16
N TYR A 289 11.56 -0.26 11.81
CA TYR A 289 12.61 0.63 12.27
C TYR A 289 13.97 -0.02 12.03
N ASP A 290 14.97 0.82 11.73
CA ASP A 290 16.35 0.38 11.56
C ASP A 290 17.12 0.60 12.87
N LYS A 291 17.64 -0.48 13.46
CA LYS A 291 18.45 -0.39 14.68
C LYS A 291 19.89 0.06 14.39
N ALA A 292 20.37 -0.13 13.17
CA ALA A 292 21.74 0.20 12.76
C ALA A 292 21.89 1.68 12.37
N ASP A 293 20.82 2.29 11.87
CA ASP A 293 20.74 3.73 11.62
C ASP A 293 19.66 4.40 12.50
N PRO A 294 20.01 4.87 13.70
CA PRO A 294 19.08 5.57 14.60
C PRO A 294 18.53 6.88 14.04
N LYS A 295 19.12 7.43 12.96
CA LYS A 295 18.64 8.66 12.31
C LYS A 295 17.60 8.39 11.24
N ALA A 296 17.48 7.15 10.76
CA ALA A 296 16.46 6.80 9.79
C ALA A 296 15.09 6.82 10.47
N PRO A 297 14.10 7.56 9.94
CA PRO A 297 12.78 7.64 10.56
C PRO A 297 12.12 6.26 10.54
N ASN A 298 11.39 5.97 11.62
CA ASN A 298 10.48 4.84 11.70
C ASN A 298 9.48 4.91 10.54
N ALA A 299 9.18 3.78 9.91
CA ALA A 299 8.25 3.70 8.79
C ALA A 299 7.06 2.82 9.17
N ILE A 300 5.89 3.42 9.35
CA ILE A 300 4.65 2.66 9.56
C ILE A 300 4.21 2.00 8.25
N ARG A 301 3.73 0.75 8.31
CA ARG A 301 3.33 0.05 7.07
C ARG A 301 2.16 0.75 6.38
N TYR A 302 1.16 1.12 7.17
CA TYR A 302 -0.03 1.85 6.76
C TYR A 302 -0.41 2.81 7.88
N PRO A 303 -0.57 4.12 7.63
CA PRO A 303 -0.93 5.07 8.68
C PRO A 303 -2.31 4.76 9.28
N PRO A 304 -2.46 4.62 10.62
CA PRO A 304 -3.73 4.31 11.27
C PRO A 304 -4.84 5.30 10.91
N ASN A 305 -4.51 6.60 10.86
CA ASN A 305 -5.46 7.64 10.48
C ASN A 305 -6.04 7.44 9.08
N ALA A 306 -5.21 7.02 8.10
CA ALA A 306 -5.67 6.72 6.75
C ALA A 306 -6.55 5.46 6.73
N LEU A 307 -6.17 4.42 7.48
CA LEU A 307 -6.92 3.17 7.57
C LEU A 307 -8.32 3.37 8.19
N TYR A 308 -8.38 4.04 9.34
CA TYR A 308 -9.63 4.24 10.06
C TYR A 308 -10.59 5.13 9.28
N GLU A 309 -10.07 6.17 8.64
CA GLU A 309 -10.87 7.07 7.82
C GLU A 309 -11.40 6.37 6.56
N ALA A 310 -10.58 5.56 5.90
CA ALA A 310 -11.00 4.76 4.75
C ALA A 310 -12.06 3.71 5.14
N LEU A 311 -11.89 3.05 6.30
CA LEU A 311 -12.85 2.12 6.88
C LEU A 311 -14.19 2.81 7.22
N GLY A 312 -14.13 3.93 7.95
CA GLY A 312 -15.30 4.69 8.35
C GLY A 312 -16.10 5.17 7.14
N ASN A 313 -15.42 5.66 6.11
CA ASN A 313 -16.05 6.06 4.85
C ASN A 313 -16.70 4.87 4.12
N ALA A 314 -16.03 3.72 4.07
CA ALA A 314 -16.55 2.53 3.42
C ALA A 314 -17.84 2.01 4.06
N LEU A 315 -17.98 2.12 5.40
CA LEU A 315 -19.19 1.72 6.12
C LEU A 315 -20.28 2.79 6.11
N ALA A 316 -19.94 4.06 6.34
CA ALA A 316 -20.92 5.14 6.43
C ALA A 316 -21.54 5.49 5.06
N HIS A 317 -20.78 5.40 3.96
CA HIS A 317 -21.23 5.78 2.63
C HIS A 317 -21.67 4.61 1.74
N ARG A 318 -21.73 3.39 2.28
CA ARG A 318 -22.19 2.19 1.57
C ARG A 318 -23.64 2.31 1.11
N ASP A 319 -23.96 1.74 -0.05
CA ASP A 319 -25.35 1.48 -0.45
C ASP A 319 -25.85 0.19 0.20
N TYR A 320 -26.68 0.34 1.23
CA TYR A 320 -27.22 -0.78 2.00
C TYR A 320 -28.43 -1.48 1.37
N GLU A 321 -28.90 -1.00 0.22
CA GLU A 321 -29.88 -1.74 -0.58
C GLU A 321 -29.23 -2.87 -1.38
N LEU A 322 -27.90 -2.83 -1.56
CA LEU A 322 -27.14 -3.91 -2.18
C LEU A 322 -26.83 -5.02 -1.17
N VAL A 323 -26.89 -6.27 -1.65
CA VAL A 323 -26.61 -7.47 -0.84
C VAL A 323 -25.12 -7.81 -0.77
N ASP A 324 -24.30 -7.25 -1.65
CA ASP A 324 -22.84 -7.48 -1.65
C ASP A 324 -22.19 -6.95 -0.37
N PRO A 325 -21.32 -7.69 0.31
CA PRO A 325 -20.69 -7.20 1.52
C PRO A 325 -19.65 -6.11 1.23
N THR A 326 -19.33 -5.29 2.23
CA THR A 326 -18.09 -4.49 2.22
C THR A 326 -16.92 -5.46 2.22
N ARG A 327 -15.88 -5.22 1.40
CA ARG A 327 -14.70 -6.10 1.36
C ARG A 327 -13.46 -5.31 1.71
N LEU A 328 -12.75 -5.76 2.74
CA LEU A 328 -11.39 -5.34 3.06
C LEU A 328 -10.44 -6.48 2.73
N THR A 329 -9.54 -6.25 1.79
CA THR A 329 -8.56 -7.25 1.36
C THR A 329 -7.16 -6.73 1.62
N VAL A 330 -6.43 -7.42 2.47
CA VAL A 330 -5.01 -7.16 2.74
C VAL A 330 -4.19 -8.04 1.81
N PHE A 331 -3.31 -7.42 1.03
CA PHE A 331 -2.28 -8.06 0.24
C PHE A 331 -0.91 -7.79 0.84
N ALA A 332 0.11 -8.44 0.28
CA ALA A 332 1.51 -8.22 0.65
C ALA A 332 1.93 -6.74 0.54
N ASP A 333 1.41 -6.02 -0.45
CA ASP A 333 1.85 -4.70 -0.87
C ASP A 333 0.82 -3.58 -0.69
N ARG A 334 -0.45 -3.90 -0.39
CA ARG A 334 -1.54 -2.91 -0.30
C ARG A 334 -2.73 -3.44 0.50
N ILE A 335 -3.60 -2.52 0.91
CA ILE A 335 -4.92 -2.83 1.43
C ILE A 335 -5.96 -2.25 0.47
N GLU A 336 -6.90 -3.07 0.02
CA GLU A 336 -8.04 -2.67 -0.79
C GLU A 336 -9.31 -2.66 0.06
N ILE A 337 -10.02 -1.53 0.10
CA ILE A 337 -11.31 -1.39 0.78
C ILE A 337 -12.36 -1.08 -0.28
N SER A 338 -13.24 -2.05 -0.54
CA SER A 338 -14.31 -1.98 -1.53
C SER A 338 -15.66 -1.81 -0.83
N SER A 339 -16.32 -0.68 -1.07
CA SER A 339 -17.66 -0.36 -0.60
C SER A 339 -18.69 -0.50 -1.74
N PRO A 340 -19.79 -1.26 -1.54
CA PRO A 340 -20.88 -1.37 -2.50
C PRO A 340 -21.60 -0.04 -2.76
N GLY A 341 -21.97 0.17 -4.03
CA GLY A 341 -22.67 1.34 -4.54
C GLY A 341 -21.72 2.32 -5.25
N PRO A 342 -22.23 3.10 -6.22
CA PRO A 342 -21.43 4.10 -6.95
C PRO A 342 -21.03 5.28 -6.06
N LEU A 343 -20.32 6.26 -6.60
CA LEU A 343 -20.21 7.57 -5.92
C LEU A 343 -21.57 8.27 -5.83
N PRO A 344 -21.83 9.07 -4.78
CA PRO A 344 -23.01 9.95 -4.74
C PRO A 344 -23.02 10.90 -5.94
N THR A 345 -24.18 11.11 -6.55
CA THR A 345 -24.30 12.01 -7.71
C THR A 345 -23.77 13.41 -7.38
N GLY A 346 -23.03 14.00 -8.32
CA GLY A 346 -22.38 15.31 -8.13
C GLY A 346 -21.09 15.26 -7.30
N VAL A 347 -20.61 14.07 -6.93
CA VAL A 347 -19.21 13.86 -6.55
C VAL A 347 -18.48 13.34 -7.78
N ASP A 348 -17.49 14.10 -8.23
CA ASP A 348 -16.61 13.69 -9.32
C ASP A 348 -15.42 12.89 -8.79
N ILE A 349 -15.01 11.86 -9.54
CA ILE A 349 -13.90 10.98 -9.15
C ILE A 349 -12.56 11.73 -9.19
N GLU A 350 -12.35 12.63 -10.15
CA GLU A 350 -11.12 13.40 -10.23
C GLU A 350 -11.04 14.43 -9.10
N ALA A 351 -12.15 15.09 -8.77
CA ALA A 351 -12.23 15.94 -7.59
C ALA A 351 -11.96 15.14 -6.29
N LEU A 352 -12.46 13.91 -6.18
CA LEU A 352 -12.20 13.03 -5.03
C LEU A 352 -10.72 12.64 -4.94
N ARG A 353 -10.10 12.23 -6.06
CA ARG A 353 -8.66 11.93 -6.14
C ARG A 353 -7.80 13.14 -5.75
N ALA A 354 -8.24 14.35 -6.08
CA ALA A 354 -7.59 15.60 -5.69
C ALA A 354 -7.87 16.03 -4.23
N GLY A 355 -8.76 15.35 -3.51
CA GLY A 355 -9.19 15.75 -2.17
C GLY A 355 -10.08 16.99 -2.12
N ASN A 356 -10.65 17.40 -3.25
CA ASN A 356 -11.48 18.60 -3.42
C ASN A 356 -12.97 18.26 -3.65
N ALA A 357 -13.36 17.01 -3.44
CA ALA A 357 -14.75 16.59 -3.59
C ALA A 357 -15.65 17.31 -2.56
N PRO A 358 -16.85 17.74 -2.96
CA PRO A 358 -17.80 18.35 -2.03
C PRO A 358 -18.26 17.30 -0.98
N PRO A 359 -18.48 17.71 0.28
CA PRO A 359 -18.96 16.79 1.31
C PRO A 359 -20.38 16.34 0.96
N LYS A 360 -20.55 15.05 0.64
CA LYS A 360 -21.86 14.44 0.42
C LYS A 360 -22.01 13.14 1.19
N TRP A 361 -23.06 13.07 2.00
CA TRP A 361 -23.43 11.88 2.75
C TRP A 361 -24.54 11.12 2.02
N ARG A 362 -24.27 9.85 1.66
CA ARG A 362 -25.33 8.94 1.18
C ARG A 362 -26.30 8.63 2.31
N ASN A 363 -25.76 8.30 3.48
CA ASN A 363 -26.52 7.95 4.68
C ASN A 363 -26.24 9.02 5.75
N GLN A 364 -27.02 10.09 5.75
CA GLN A 364 -26.79 11.26 6.62
C GLN A 364 -26.88 10.91 8.11
N ALA A 365 -27.78 10.01 8.51
CA ALA A 365 -27.87 9.59 9.90
C ALA A 365 -26.65 8.76 10.31
N LEU A 366 -26.24 7.80 9.47
CA LEU A 366 -25.05 6.98 9.76
C LEU A 366 -23.78 7.82 9.86
N ALA A 367 -23.55 8.74 8.91
CA ALA A 367 -22.38 9.63 8.92
C ALA A 367 -22.34 10.50 10.20
N TRP A 368 -23.49 11.00 10.64
CA TRP A 368 -23.59 11.76 11.89
C TRP A 368 -23.18 10.93 13.11
N PHE A 369 -23.66 9.69 13.21
CA PHE A 369 -23.29 8.78 14.31
C PHE A 369 -21.82 8.40 14.26
N PHE A 370 -21.28 8.05 13.09
CA PHE A 370 -19.87 7.69 12.91
C PHE A 370 -18.95 8.83 13.35
N THR A 371 -19.30 10.07 13.02
CA THR A 371 -18.55 11.26 13.45
C THR A 371 -18.61 11.43 14.97
N ARG A 372 -19.80 11.31 15.58
CA ARG A 372 -19.98 11.48 17.03
C ARG A 372 -19.36 10.36 17.87
N LEU A 373 -19.25 9.17 17.30
CA LEU A 373 -18.57 8.02 17.92
C LEU A 373 -17.07 8.00 17.64
N GLN A 374 -16.52 9.01 16.94
CA GLN A 374 -15.11 9.11 16.56
C GLN A 374 -14.62 7.91 15.71
N LEU A 375 -15.52 7.36 14.89
CA LEU A 375 -15.22 6.27 13.94
C LEU A 375 -14.84 6.80 12.54
N ALA A 376 -15.19 8.04 12.24
CA ALA A 376 -14.82 8.75 11.01
C ALA A 376 -14.73 10.25 11.29
N GLN A 377 -14.01 11.00 10.45
CA GLN A 377 -14.02 12.46 10.49
C GLN A 377 -15.25 13.05 9.78
N GLY A 378 -15.71 14.20 10.27
CA GLY A 378 -16.83 14.94 9.70
C GLY A 378 -16.43 15.93 8.60
N GLU A 379 -17.45 16.54 7.97
CA GLU A 379 -17.31 17.77 7.15
C GLU A 379 -16.34 17.70 5.96
N GLY A 380 -16.17 16.52 5.35
CA GLY A 380 -15.35 16.36 4.14
C GLY A 380 -13.84 16.33 4.40
N GLN A 381 -13.40 16.25 5.66
CA GLN A 381 -11.98 16.15 6.02
C GLN A 381 -11.40 14.76 5.79
N GLY A 382 -12.24 13.76 5.51
CA GLY A 382 -11.85 12.36 5.41
C GLY A 382 -10.82 12.07 4.32
N ILE A 383 -11.17 12.34 3.06
CA ILE A 383 -10.26 12.11 1.92
C ILE A 383 -8.96 12.93 2.04
N PRO A 384 -9.00 14.26 2.38
CA PRO A 384 -7.78 15.01 2.69
C PRO A 384 -6.93 14.39 3.80
N THR A 385 -7.55 13.82 4.84
CA THR A 385 -6.83 13.15 5.93
C THR A 385 -6.12 11.89 5.46
N ILE A 386 -6.75 11.07 4.62
CA ILE A 386 -6.10 9.89 4.02
C ILE A 386 -4.90 10.34 3.18
N LEU A 387 -5.08 11.31 2.28
CA LEU A 387 -4.02 11.84 1.42
C LEU A 387 -2.85 12.42 2.23
N ARG A 388 -3.17 13.20 3.28
CA ARG A 388 -2.17 13.81 4.17
C ARG A 388 -1.40 12.76 4.94
N ALA A 389 -2.09 11.84 5.63
CA ALA A 389 -1.46 10.82 6.46
C ALA A 389 -0.54 9.89 5.65
N MET A 390 -0.96 9.49 4.45
CA MET A 390 -0.11 8.68 3.55
C MET A 390 1.15 9.46 3.13
N ARG A 391 1.02 10.76 2.82
CA ARG A 391 2.14 11.61 2.43
C ARG A 391 3.13 11.86 3.58
N GLU A 392 2.63 12.17 4.77
CA GLU A 392 3.44 12.47 5.96
C GLU A 392 4.32 11.28 6.37
N GLU A 393 3.81 10.06 6.21
CA GLU A 393 4.52 8.83 6.52
C GLU A 393 5.37 8.29 5.35
N GLY A 394 5.36 8.94 4.18
CA GLY A 394 6.15 8.51 3.02
C GLY A 394 5.57 7.32 2.23
N ASN A 395 4.30 6.96 2.47
CA ASN A 395 3.60 5.96 1.67
C ASN A 395 3.29 6.49 0.25
N PRO A 396 3.19 5.60 -0.75
CA PRO A 396 2.66 5.98 -2.06
C PRO A 396 1.22 6.51 -1.92
N PRO A 397 0.79 7.43 -2.80
CA PRO A 397 -0.54 8.03 -2.69
C PRO A 397 -1.63 6.95 -2.78
N PRO A 398 -2.75 7.11 -2.04
CA PRO A 398 -3.89 6.22 -2.14
C PRO A 398 -4.50 6.30 -3.55
N VAL A 399 -5.00 5.17 -4.06
CA VAL A 399 -5.71 5.11 -5.35
C VAL A 399 -7.19 4.96 -5.09
N PHE A 400 -7.98 5.85 -5.67
CA PHE A 400 -9.44 5.80 -5.60
C PHE A 400 -9.99 5.43 -6.97
N ASP A 401 -10.75 4.34 -7.02
CA ASP A 401 -11.47 3.89 -8.21
C ASP A 401 -12.96 3.77 -7.89
N ALA A 402 -13.79 4.23 -8.80
CA ALA A 402 -15.23 4.14 -8.67
C ALA A 402 -15.86 3.77 -10.01
N ASP A 403 -16.82 2.85 -9.95
CA ASP A 403 -17.66 2.48 -11.07
C ASP A 403 -19.15 2.62 -10.68
N GLN A 404 -20.05 2.10 -11.51
CA GLN A 404 -21.49 2.18 -11.26
C GLN A 404 -21.97 1.26 -10.12
N ILE A 405 -21.12 0.35 -9.65
CA ILE A 405 -21.46 -0.77 -8.75
C ILE A 405 -20.74 -0.62 -7.40
N ARG A 406 -19.54 -0.04 -7.36
CA ARG A 406 -18.72 0.06 -6.14
C ARG A 406 -17.74 1.24 -6.18
N VAL A 407 -17.24 1.57 -4.99
CA VAL A 407 -16.08 2.44 -4.77
C VAL A 407 -14.98 1.63 -4.08
N VAL A 408 -13.76 1.71 -4.60
CA VAL A 408 -12.58 1.04 -4.06
C VAL A 408 -11.53 2.09 -3.70
N VAL A 409 -11.02 2.03 -2.48
CA VAL A 409 -9.80 2.73 -2.09
C VAL A 409 -8.69 1.71 -1.87
N THR A 410 -7.55 1.95 -2.51
CA THR A 410 -6.34 1.15 -2.38
C THR A 410 -5.30 1.96 -1.65
N LEU A 411 -4.80 1.43 -0.53
CA LEU A 411 -3.76 2.02 0.29
C LEU A 411 -2.47 1.21 0.09
N PRO A 412 -1.47 1.72 -0.64
CA PRO A 412 -0.20 1.03 -0.81
C PRO A 412 0.63 1.01 0.48
N ALA A 413 1.34 -0.10 0.71
CA ALA A 413 2.26 -0.24 1.84
C ALA A 413 3.45 0.70 1.67
N HIS A 414 4.02 1.12 2.81
CA HIS A 414 5.24 1.91 2.78
C HIS A 414 6.39 1.11 2.12
N PRO A 415 7.19 1.69 1.20
CA PRO A 415 8.16 0.94 0.39
C PRO A 415 9.20 0.17 1.20
N ARG A 416 9.58 0.69 2.38
CA ARG A 416 10.50 -0.01 3.31
C ARG A 416 9.97 -1.37 3.78
N HIS A 417 8.65 -1.56 3.85
CA HIS A 417 8.07 -2.85 4.19
C HIS A 417 8.14 -3.84 3.03
N ALA A 418 8.13 -3.36 1.78
CA ALA A 418 8.38 -4.22 0.62
C ALA A 418 9.80 -4.80 0.66
N VAL A 419 10.80 -3.95 0.96
CA VAL A 419 12.19 -4.41 1.12
C VAL A 419 12.31 -5.45 2.24
N LEU A 420 11.75 -5.18 3.42
CA LEU A 420 11.78 -6.15 4.54
C LEU A 420 11.07 -7.46 4.21
N ARG A 421 9.94 -7.40 3.50
CA ARG A 421 9.21 -8.59 3.05
C ARG A 421 10.06 -9.41 2.08
N ASP A 422 10.64 -8.77 1.07
CA ASP A 422 11.44 -9.43 0.04
C ASP A 422 12.69 -10.08 0.67
N LEU A 423 13.33 -9.40 1.65
CA LEU A 423 14.44 -9.97 2.44
C LEU A 423 14.01 -11.18 3.28
N ARG A 424 12.86 -11.12 3.96
CA ARG A 424 12.33 -12.27 4.71
C ARG A 424 11.94 -13.43 3.81
N ALA A 425 11.37 -13.14 2.65
CA ALA A 425 11.02 -14.16 1.65
C ALA A 425 12.28 -14.84 1.09
N ALA A 426 13.35 -14.07 0.86
CA ALA A 426 14.65 -14.61 0.49
C ALA A 426 15.26 -15.50 1.59
N GLU A 427 15.23 -15.07 2.85
CA GLU A 427 15.68 -15.86 4.00
C GLU A 427 14.93 -17.18 4.12
N GLN A 428 13.60 -17.13 4.03
CA GLN A 428 12.77 -18.33 4.08
C GLN A 428 13.07 -19.28 2.93
N ALA A 429 13.22 -18.75 1.70
CA ALA A 429 13.58 -19.56 0.54
C ALA A 429 14.96 -20.21 0.70
N LEU A 430 15.94 -19.48 1.24
CA LEU A 430 17.27 -20.02 1.56
C LEU A 430 17.18 -21.16 2.58
N VAL A 431 16.42 -20.98 3.67
CA VAL A 431 16.21 -22.02 4.71
C VAL A 431 15.50 -23.25 4.15
N LEU A 432 14.54 -23.07 3.24
CA LEU A 432 13.82 -24.15 2.57
C LEU A 432 14.62 -24.82 1.44
N GLY A 433 15.80 -24.29 1.08
CA GLY A 433 16.64 -24.79 0.00
C GLY A 433 16.18 -24.39 -1.42
N ASP A 434 15.22 -23.48 -1.55
CA ASP A 434 14.78 -22.91 -2.83
C ASP A 434 15.72 -21.77 -3.25
N LEU A 435 16.91 -22.16 -3.72
CA LEU A 435 18.02 -21.24 -3.99
C LEU A 435 17.78 -20.31 -5.19
N GLU A 436 16.97 -20.71 -6.16
CA GLU A 436 16.60 -19.83 -7.29
C GLU A 436 15.66 -18.72 -6.85
N ARG A 437 14.63 -19.06 -6.07
CA ARG A 437 13.74 -18.06 -5.50
C ARG A 437 14.48 -17.11 -4.57
N ALA A 438 15.34 -17.65 -3.69
CA ALA A 438 16.16 -16.84 -2.80
C ALA A 438 17.03 -15.85 -3.59
N ARG A 439 17.71 -16.32 -4.65
CA ARG A 439 18.53 -15.46 -5.52
C ARG A 439 17.71 -14.35 -6.16
N SER A 440 16.62 -14.70 -6.83
CA SER A 440 15.77 -13.73 -7.53
C SER A 440 15.22 -12.63 -6.60
N GLN A 441 14.83 -13.00 -5.38
CA GLN A 441 14.32 -12.04 -4.39
C GLN A 441 15.42 -11.09 -3.90
N VAL A 442 16.61 -11.61 -3.58
CA VAL A 442 17.73 -10.78 -3.10
C VAL A 442 18.26 -9.86 -4.20
N GLU A 443 18.47 -10.38 -5.41
CA GLU A 443 18.91 -9.59 -6.57
C GLU A 443 17.91 -8.45 -6.84
N GLY A 444 16.60 -8.72 -6.80
CA GLY A 444 15.58 -7.70 -6.97
C GLY A 444 15.58 -6.63 -5.87
N VAL A 445 16.07 -6.92 -4.67
CA VAL A 445 16.32 -5.88 -3.63
C VAL A 445 17.58 -5.09 -3.98
N LEU A 446 18.66 -5.76 -4.38
CA LEU A 446 19.93 -5.10 -4.75
C LEU A 446 19.83 -4.23 -6.00
N ASP A 447 18.95 -4.54 -6.95
CA ASP A 447 18.68 -3.69 -8.12
C ASP A 447 18.07 -2.34 -7.72
N ARG A 448 17.32 -2.31 -6.61
CA ARG A 448 16.68 -1.09 -6.07
C ARG A 448 17.58 -0.35 -5.08
N ASP A 449 18.27 -1.10 -4.23
CA ASP A 449 19.17 -0.58 -3.19
C ASP A 449 20.46 -1.45 -3.16
N PRO A 450 21.46 -1.11 -3.99
CA PRO A 450 22.67 -1.92 -4.17
C PRO A 450 23.52 -2.07 -2.91
N LEU A 451 23.38 -1.16 -1.95
CA LEU A 451 24.18 -1.14 -0.72
C LEU A 451 23.35 -1.53 0.52
N ASN A 452 22.19 -2.13 0.33
CA ASN A 452 21.39 -2.64 1.44
C ASN A 452 22.15 -3.73 2.20
N PHE A 453 22.58 -3.44 3.44
CA PHE A 453 23.50 -4.31 4.19
C PHE A 453 22.99 -5.74 4.32
N ARG A 454 21.70 -5.93 4.61
CA ARG A 454 21.11 -7.26 4.77
C ARG A 454 20.95 -7.96 3.43
N ALA A 455 20.57 -7.25 2.37
CA ALA A 455 20.49 -7.82 1.03
C ALA A 455 21.85 -8.31 0.54
N VAL A 456 22.91 -7.52 0.72
CA VAL A 456 24.28 -7.89 0.33
C VAL A 456 24.76 -9.12 1.12
N GLN A 457 24.45 -9.17 2.42
CA GLN A 457 24.79 -10.34 3.23
C GLN A 457 24.02 -11.58 2.75
N LEU A 458 22.71 -11.49 2.52
CA LEU A 458 21.92 -12.60 1.99
C LEU A 458 22.38 -13.02 0.61
N PHE A 459 22.80 -12.08 -0.24
CA PHE A 459 23.34 -12.36 -1.56
C PHE A 459 24.57 -13.26 -1.44
N ALA A 460 25.50 -12.92 -0.55
CA ALA A 460 26.66 -13.76 -0.26
C ALA A 460 26.24 -15.15 0.25
N GLU A 461 25.32 -15.23 1.22
CA GLU A 461 24.82 -16.48 1.80
C GLU A 461 24.13 -17.37 0.75
N VAL A 462 23.26 -16.81 -0.10
CA VAL A 462 22.55 -17.52 -1.18
C VAL A 462 23.54 -18.05 -2.21
N HIS A 463 24.46 -17.21 -2.71
CA HIS A 463 25.41 -17.66 -3.73
C HIS A 463 26.46 -18.63 -3.17
N GLN A 464 26.82 -18.52 -1.89
CA GLN A 464 27.64 -19.52 -1.21
C GLN A 464 26.91 -20.88 -1.15
N ALA A 465 25.63 -20.91 -0.78
CA ALA A 465 24.81 -22.13 -0.79
C ALA A 465 24.68 -22.73 -2.20
N ARG A 466 24.65 -21.90 -3.24
CA ARG A 466 24.64 -22.30 -4.66
C ARG A 466 26.00 -22.73 -5.20
N ARG A 467 27.10 -22.53 -4.46
CA ARG A 467 28.49 -22.70 -4.93
C ARG A 467 28.83 -21.83 -6.15
N ASP A 468 28.31 -20.60 -6.17
CA ASP A 468 28.50 -19.64 -7.25
C ASP A 468 29.34 -18.45 -6.78
N SER A 469 30.63 -18.70 -6.51
CA SER A 469 31.56 -17.67 -6.03
C SER A 469 31.90 -16.63 -7.11
N ALA A 470 31.78 -16.99 -8.38
CA ALA A 470 32.06 -16.12 -9.51
C ALA A 470 31.06 -14.95 -9.58
N ALA A 471 29.77 -15.19 -9.35
CA ALA A 471 28.77 -14.14 -9.31
C ALA A 471 29.04 -13.13 -8.18
N VAL A 472 29.39 -13.60 -6.98
CA VAL A 472 29.70 -12.73 -5.84
C VAL A 472 30.96 -11.91 -6.12
N ALA A 473 32.00 -12.54 -6.69
CA ALA A 473 33.22 -11.85 -7.07
C ALA A 473 32.97 -10.77 -8.14
N ALA A 474 32.19 -11.08 -9.18
CA ALA A 474 31.85 -10.13 -10.23
C ALA A 474 31.06 -8.94 -9.68
N TRP A 475 30.07 -9.20 -8.83
CA TRP A 475 29.25 -8.16 -8.19
C TRP A 475 30.09 -7.24 -7.30
N ALA A 476 30.99 -7.82 -6.49
CA ALA A 476 31.86 -7.05 -5.59
C ALA A 476 32.91 -6.23 -6.35
N ARG A 477 33.50 -6.77 -7.44
CA ARG A 477 34.46 -6.03 -8.28
C ARG A 477 33.83 -4.78 -8.91
N ALA A 478 32.59 -4.89 -9.37
CA ALA A 478 31.89 -3.79 -10.01
C ALA A 478 31.64 -2.60 -9.06
N ARG A 479 31.76 -2.80 -7.74
CA ARG A 479 31.39 -1.83 -6.69
C ARG A 479 32.48 -1.62 -5.65
N LEU A 480 33.72 -1.96 -5.96
CA LEU A 480 34.81 -2.04 -4.97
C LEU A 480 34.98 -0.74 -4.15
N ASP A 481 34.81 0.41 -4.79
CA ASP A 481 34.93 1.74 -4.16
C ASP A 481 33.81 2.03 -3.15
N GLU A 482 32.61 1.47 -3.39
CA GLU A 482 31.42 1.67 -2.54
C GLU A 482 31.41 0.73 -1.33
N LEU A 483 32.08 -0.44 -1.43
CA LEU A 483 32.10 -1.45 -0.36
C LEU A 483 32.82 -0.97 0.91
N GLY A 484 33.67 0.06 0.81
CA GLY A 484 34.45 0.59 1.94
C GLY A 484 33.60 1.15 3.09
N GLY A 485 32.34 1.52 2.83
CA GLY A 485 31.38 2.00 3.83
C GLY A 485 30.57 0.91 4.51
N LEU A 486 30.71 -0.36 4.11
CA LEU A 486 29.88 -1.45 4.62
C LEU A 486 30.35 -1.96 6.00
N PRO A 487 29.42 -2.45 6.84
CA PRO A 487 29.77 -3.06 8.13
C PRO A 487 30.67 -4.30 7.97
N SER A 488 31.55 -4.55 8.95
CA SER A 488 32.50 -5.68 8.94
C SER A 488 31.85 -7.05 8.70
N GLN A 489 30.62 -7.26 9.21
CA GLN A 489 29.89 -8.52 9.03
C GLN A 489 29.47 -8.77 7.56
N VAL A 490 29.14 -7.70 6.82
CA VAL A 490 28.76 -7.78 5.41
C VAL A 490 30.00 -8.07 4.56
N LEU A 491 31.10 -7.37 4.84
CA LEU A 491 32.38 -7.59 4.18
C LEU A 491 32.93 -9.00 4.43
N LEU A 492 32.78 -9.52 5.65
CA LEU A 492 33.12 -10.89 6.01
C LEU A 492 32.29 -11.91 5.20
N ALA A 493 30.96 -11.72 5.11
CA ALA A 493 30.10 -12.63 4.34
C ALA A 493 30.50 -12.67 2.85
N LEU A 494 30.78 -11.51 2.25
CA LEU A 494 31.29 -11.44 0.88
C LEU A 494 32.64 -12.16 0.73
N GLY A 495 33.57 -11.93 1.66
CA GLY A 495 34.88 -12.58 1.68
C GLY A 495 34.79 -14.10 1.83
N GLU A 496 33.90 -14.61 2.69
CA GLU A 496 33.66 -16.05 2.86
C GLU A 496 33.03 -16.70 1.62
N ALA A 497 32.09 -16.02 0.97
CA ALA A 497 31.45 -16.54 -0.25
C ALA A 497 32.43 -16.60 -1.43
N ILE A 498 33.25 -15.55 -1.60
CA ILE A 498 34.28 -15.50 -2.65
C ILE A 498 35.43 -16.46 -2.33
N GLY A 499 35.89 -16.57 -1.08
CA GLY A 499 37.02 -17.41 -0.67
C GLY A 499 36.78 -18.93 -0.64
N SER A 500 35.74 -19.43 -1.31
CA SER A 500 35.42 -20.87 -1.39
C SER A 500 36.34 -21.65 -2.34
N GLU A 501 36.33 -22.98 -2.26
CA GLU A 501 37.33 -23.90 -2.85
C GLU A 501 37.48 -23.84 -4.40
N GLN A 502 36.62 -23.12 -5.12
CA GLN A 502 36.59 -23.06 -6.60
C GLN A 502 36.97 -21.69 -7.19
N THR A 503 37.65 -20.85 -6.43
CA THR A 503 37.87 -19.44 -6.80
C THR A 503 39.17 -19.19 -7.55
N THR A 504 39.12 -18.32 -8.56
CA THR A 504 40.30 -17.87 -9.34
C THR A 504 41.28 -17.07 -8.47
N ASP A 505 42.55 -16.96 -8.88
CA ASP A 505 43.56 -16.18 -8.14
C ASP A 505 43.13 -14.72 -7.93
N GLU A 506 42.48 -14.12 -8.93
CA GLU A 506 41.90 -12.78 -8.81
C GLU A 506 40.76 -12.72 -7.76
N GLY A 507 39.91 -13.75 -7.70
CA GLY A 507 38.86 -13.85 -6.70
C GLY A 507 39.43 -14.03 -5.29
N ARG A 508 40.51 -14.80 -5.14
CA ARG A 508 41.25 -14.94 -3.89
C ARG A 508 41.81 -13.61 -3.40
N HIS A 509 42.45 -12.83 -4.28
CA HIS A 509 42.93 -11.49 -3.93
C HIS A 509 41.81 -10.55 -3.48
N LEU A 510 40.67 -10.59 -4.17
CA LEU A 510 39.49 -9.80 -3.80
C LEU A 510 38.93 -10.21 -2.43
N ALA A 511 38.79 -11.51 -2.16
CA ALA A 511 38.34 -12.02 -0.87
C ALA A 511 39.24 -11.53 0.25
N ILE A 512 40.56 -11.63 0.08
CA ILE A 512 41.53 -11.15 1.07
C ILE A 512 41.40 -9.64 1.30
N HIS A 513 41.25 -8.84 0.23
CA HIS A 513 41.04 -7.40 0.36
C HIS A 513 39.78 -7.06 1.17
N LEU A 514 38.66 -7.76 0.94
CA LEU A 514 37.41 -7.54 1.70
C LEU A 514 37.55 -7.98 3.17
N LEU A 515 38.23 -9.10 3.41
CA LEU A 515 38.49 -9.60 4.77
C LEU A 515 39.42 -8.67 5.57
N ASP A 516 40.42 -8.09 4.92
CA ASP A 516 41.32 -7.10 5.53
C ASP A 516 40.55 -5.82 5.93
N ARG A 517 39.64 -5.35 5.07
CA ARG A 517 38.72 -4.25 5.42
C ARG A 517 37.77 -4.62 6.55
N ALA A 518 37.21 -5.83 6.53
CA ALA A 518 36.35 -6.34 7.61
C ALA A 518 37.09 -6.42 8.95
N ALA A 519 38.41 -6.63 8.92
CA ALA A 519 39.29 -6.75 10.08
C ALA A 519 39.56 -5.42 10.81
N THR A 520 39.04 -4.30 10.30
CA THR A 520 39.24 -2.98 10.91
C THR A 520 38.25 -2.70 12.05
N GLY A 521 38.72 -2.06 13.12
CA GLY A 521 37.88 -1.60 14.24
C GLY A 521 37.78 -2.57 15.44
N ARG A 522 36.79 -2.33 16.32
CA ARG A 522 36.55 -3.18 17.51
C ARG A 522 35.65 -4.35 17.12
N LEU A 523 36.25 -5.52 16.95
CA LEU A 523 35.56 -6.74 16.56
C LEU A 523 35.15 -7.59 17.78
N GLN A 524 34.12 -8.41 17.62
CA GLN A 524 33.76 -9.46 18.56
C GLN A 524 34.62 -10.71 18.28
N GLU A 525 34.80 -11.56 19.29
CA GLU A 525 35.62 -12.77 19.20
C GLU A 525 35.21 -13.66 18.01
N ASP A 526 33.90 -13.92 17.85
CA ASP A 526 33.37 -14.75 16.77
C ASP A 526 33.69 -14.18 15.37
N THR A 527 33.57 -12.86 15.22
CA THR A 527 33.91 -12.17 13.96
C THR A 527 35.39 -12.33 13.62
N VAL A 528 36.28 -12.17 14.62
CA VAL A 528 37.73 -12.37 14.41
C VAL A 528 38.01 -13.81 14.01
N ARG A 529 37.42 -14.78 14.71
CA ARG A 529 37.59 -16.21 14.43
C ARG A 529 37.19 -16.54 12.99
N ARG A 530 36.04 -16.02 12.53
CA ARG A 530 35.55 -16.20 11.17
C ARG A 530 36.44 -15.55 10.11
N ILE A 531 36.89 -14.30 10.33
CA ILE A 531 37.81 -13.62 9.41
C ILE A 531 39.11 -14.42 9.26
N VAL A 532 39.70 -14.86 10.38
CA VAL A 532 40.94 -15.67 10.38
C VAL A 532 40.71 -16.98 9.64
N LEU A 533 39.64 -17.71 9.91
CA LEU A 533 39.31 -18.93 9.18
C LEU A 533 39.12 -18.68 7.67
N ALA A 534 38.49 -17.58 7.29
CA ALA A 534 38.29 -17.20 5.89
C ALA A 534 39.62 -16.85 5.19
N LEU A 535 40.51 -16.10 5.86
CA LEU A 535 41.85 -15.78 5.34
C LEU A 535 42.71 -17.04 5.14
N ARG A 536 42.64 -17.98 6.10
CA ARG A 536 43.33 -19.27 5.99
C ARG A 536 42.82 -20.11 4.82
N ARG A 537 41.50 -20.17 4.61
CA ARG A 537 40.90 -20.83 3.43
C ARG A 537 41.33 -20.16 2.13
N ALA A 538 41.47 -18.83 2.14
CA ALA A 538 42.01 -18.07 1.02
C ALA A 538 43.53 -18.25 0.84
N GLY A 539 44.21 -19.00 1.70
CA GLY A 539 45.66 -19.29 1.60
C GLY A 539 46.57 -18.18 2.15
N ASP A 540 46.03 -17.24 2.93
CA ASP A 540 46.79 -16.14 3.53
C ASP A 540 46.90 -16.30 5.06
N ASP A 541 47.68 -17.29 5.50
CA ASP A 541 47.97 -17.50 6.92
C ASP A 541 48.78 -16.34 7.54
N GLU A 542 49.38 -15.45 6.74
CA GLU A 542 50.22 -14.34 7.23
C GLU A 542 49.36 -13.24 7.81
N ARG A 543 48.38 -12.77 7.02
CA ARG A 543 47.38 -11.82 7.49
C ARG A 543 46.51 -12.40 8.60
N ALA A 544 46.14 -13.68 8.47
CA ALA A 544 45.39 -14.40 9.49
C ALA A 544 46.13 -14.39 10.84
N PHE A 545 47.43 -14.68 10.83
CA PHE A 545 48.27 -14.64 12.02
C PHE A 545 48.39 -13.22 12.58
N SER A 546 48.72 -12.24 11.73
CA SER A 546 48.88 -10.84 12.16
C SER A 546 47.63 -10.27 12.82
N LEU A 547 46.44 -10.57 12.27
CA LEU A 547 45.17 -10.15 12.84
C LEU A 547 44.95 -10.79 14.22
N LEU A 548 45.12 -12.11 14.29
CA LEU A 548 44.85 -12.87 15.50
C LEU A 548 45.81 -12.48 16.64
N ASP A 549 47.10 -12.38 16.35
CA ASP A 549 48.13 -11.99 17.31
C ASP A 549 47.92 -10.56 17.82
N GLY A 550 47.59 -9.62 16.91
CA GLY A 550 47.24 -8.25 17.28
C GLY A 550 46.03 -8.14 18.19
N GLN A 551 44.98 -8.94 17.94
CA GLN A 551 43.77 -8.96 18.78
C GLN A 551 44.04 -9.60 20.16
N LEU A 552 44.84 -10.67 20.23
CA LEU A 552 45.25 -11.31 21.49
C LEU A 552 46.11 -10.39 22.35
N LEU A 553 46.99 -9.58 21.74
CA LEU A 553 47.78 -8.56 22.44
C LEU A 553 46.90 -7.42 22.97
N ALA A 554 45.91 -7.00 22.18
CA ALA A 554 44.99 -5.93 22.56
C ALA A 554 43.97 -6.36 23.63
N ARG A 555 43.67 -7.66 23.72
CA ARG A 555 42.67 -8.25 24.64
C ARG A 555 43.22 -9.49 25.33
N PRO A 556 44.01 -9.33 26.41
CA PRO A 556 44.63 -10.43 27.13
C PRO A 556 43.63 -11.48 27.64
N GLU A 557 42.37 -11.12 27.86
CA GLU A 557 41.31 -12.06 28.23
C GLU A 557 41.11 -13.18 27.20
N TRP A 558 41.36 -12.91 25.91
CA TRP A 558 41.24 -13.89 24.83
C TRP A 558 42.40 -14.87 24.76
N ALA A 559 43.54 -14.55 25.39
CA ALA A 559 44.68 -15.46 25.47
C ALA A 559 44.40 -16.71 26.33
N SER A 560 43.32 -16.69 27.10
CA SER A 560 42.82 -17.86 27.86
C SER A 560 41.70 -18.63 27.14
N ASN A 561 41.31 -18.21 25.94
CA ASN A 561 40.27 -18.86 25.17
C ASN A 561 40.86 -20.02 24.33
N PRO A 562 40.44 -21.28 24.56
CA PRO A 562 41.01 -22.43 23.86
C PRO A 562 40.77 -22.40 22.34
N LEU A 563 39.67 -21.82 21.85
CA LEU A 563 39.40 -21.71 20.42
C LEU A 563 40.34 -20.72 19.72
N MET A 564 40.67 -19.62 20.39
CA MET A 564 41.58 -18.61 19.83
C MET A 564 43.02 -19.12 19.78
N LEU A 565 43.46 -19.83 20.83
CA LEU A 565 44.77 -20.47 20.87
C LEU A 565 44.88 -21.60 19.84
N GLN A 566 43.84 -22.45 19.74
CA GLN A 566 43.77 -23.50 18.72
C GLN A 566 43.89 -22.92 17.31
N LEU A 567 43.16 -21.84 17.04
CA LEU A 567 43.21 -21.18 15.74
C LEU A 567 44.58 -20.54 15.46
N ARG A 568 45.24 -19.94 16.47
CA ARG A 568 46.58 -19.38 16.31
C ARG A 568 47.60 -20.47 16.02
N GLY A 569 47.55 -21.57 16.76
CA GLY A 569 48.38 -22.74 16.53
C GLY A 569 48.24 -23.30 15.13
N ASP A 570 47.01 -23.50 14.66
CA ASP A 570 46.75 -23.97 13.31
C ASP A 570 47.24 -23.00 12.21
N THR A 571 47.16 -21.69 12.46
CA THR A 571 47.66 -20.67 11.53
C THR A 571 49.19 -20.72 11.44
N LEU A 572 49.87 -20.91 12.57
CA LEU A 572 51.32 -21.10 12.64
C LEU A 572 51.77 -22.39 11.93
N ILE A 573 50.98 -23.47 11.99
CA ILE A 573 51.22 -24.68 11.17
C ILE A 573 51.18 -24.35 9.67
N GLY A 574 50.20 -23.54 9.24
CA GLY A 574 50.10 -23.06 7.84
C GLY A 574 51.34 -22.27 7.41
N MET A 575 51.78 -21.33 8.26
CA MET A 575 53.03 -20.56 8.08
C MET A 575 54.25 -21.47 7.94
N ALA A 576 54.39 -22.46 8.83
CA ALA A 576 55.48 -23.43 8.79
C ALA A 576 55.49 -24.19 7.44
N ARG A 577 54.33 -24.68 6.97
CA ARG A 577 54.25 -25.37 5.67
C ARG A 577 54.78 -24.52 4.51
N ARG A 578 54.46 -23.22 4.48
CA ARG A 578 54.98 -22.30 3.47
C ARG A 578 56.49 -22.06 3.58
N CYS A 579 57.01 -21.91 4.80
CA CYS A 579 58.46 -21.84 5.01
C CYS A 579 59.18 -23.10 4.52
N ARG A 580 58.62 -24.29 4.77
CA ARG A 580 59.13 -25.58 4.27
C ARG A 580 59.12 -25.63 2.73
N GLU A 581 58.03 -25.23 2.10
CA GLU A 581 57.94 -25.17 0.62
C GLU A 581 58.97 -24.21 0.02
N MET A 582 59.25 -23.08 0.68
CA MET A 582 60.29 -22.14 0.24
C MET A 582 61.70 -22.70 0.48
N ALA A 583 61.93 -23.39 1.60
CA ALA A 583 63.23 -23.93 1.98
C ALA A 583 63.67 -25.11 1.09
N THR A 584 62.71 -25.83 0.52
CA THR A 584 62.93 -27.01 -0.33
C THR A 584 63.12 -26.68 -1.81
N LYS A 585 62.81 -25.45 -2.24
CA LYS A 585 63.00 -25.01 -3.65
C LYS A 585 64.49 -24.80 -3.97
N PRO A 586 65.04 -25.50 -4.98
CA PRO A 586 66.46 -25.41 -5.34
C PRO A 586 66.85 -24.05 -5.94
N GLU A 587 65.88 -23.31 -6.49
CA GLU A 587 66.05 -21.99 -7.11
C GLU A 587 66.27 -20.85 -6.08
N VAL A 588 66.02 -21.12 -4.80
CA VAL A 588 66.09 -20.12 -3.72
C VAL A 588 67.52 -20.07 -3.14
N ALA A 589 68.04 -18.86 -2.95
CA ALA A 589 69.39 -18.63 -2.43
C ALA A 589 69.65 -19.40 -1.11
N PRO A 590 70.83 -19.99 -0.89
CA PRO A 590 71.15 -20.78 0.31
C PRO A 590 70.90 -20.03 1.64
N THR A 591 71.16 -18.72 1.67
CA THR A 591 70.91 -17.85 2.83
C THR A 591 69.41 -17.70 3.14
N THR A 592 68.58 -17.60 2.11
CA THR A 592 67.12 -17.55 2.23
C THR A 592 66.54 -18.90 2.65
N ARG A 593 67.10 -20.02 2.17
CA ARG A 593 66.71 -21.38 2.62
C ARG A 593 67.03 -21.62 4.10
N ALA A 594 68.23 -21.22 4.54
CA ALA A 594 68.61 -21.32 5.95
C ALA A 594 67.72 -20.45 6.86
N ARG A 595 67.32 -19.26 6.39
CA ARG A 595 66.34 -18.42 7.09
C ARG A 595 64.97 -19.07 7.16
N ALA A 596 64.49 -19.63 6.05
CA ALA A 596 63.19 -20.29 5.96
C ALA A 596 63.09 -21.50 6.92
N TRP A 597 64.15 -22.32 7.03
CA TRP A 597 64.21 -23.41 8.02
C TRP A 597 64.21 -22.92 9.47
N ARG A 598 64.84 -21.79 9.76
CA ARG A 598 64.81 -21.19 11.10
C ARG A 598 63.40 -20.68 11.47
N GLU A 599 62.74 -20.00 10.53
CA GLU A 599 61.37 -19.54 10.72
C GLU A 599 60.39 -20.72 10.82
N PHE A 600 60.62 -21.80 10.07
CA PHE A 600 59.87 -23.06 10.17
C PHE A 600 59.87 -23.64 11.59
N GLY A 601 61.05 -23.88 12.18
CA GLY A 601 61.15 -24.41 13.55
C GLY A 601 60.50 -23.47 14.58
N SER A 602 60.75 -22.16 14.45
CA SER A 602 60.16 -21.15 15.34
C SER A 602 58.63 -21.14 15.30
N TYR A 603 58.02 -21.32 14.12
CA TYR A 603 56.56 -21.41 14.01
C TYR A 603 56.02 -22.70 14.61
N LEU A 604 56.70 -23.85 14.46
CA LEU A 604 56.29 -25.11 15.07
C LEU A 604 56.34 -25.06 16.60
N ASP A 605 57.37 -24.46 17.19
CA ASP A 605 57.49 -24.29 18.64
C ASP A 605 56.34 -23.46 19.22
N ARG A 606 56.00 -22.36 18.54
CA ARG A 606 54.89 -21.49 18.94
C ARG A 606 53.54 -22.19 18.75
N ALA A 607 53.38 -22.92 17.65
CA ALA A 607 52.16 -23.68 17.38
C ALA A 607 51.92 -24.74 18.45
N GLU A 608 52.95 -25.49 18.83
CA GLU A 608 52.86 -26.49 19.88
C GLU A 608 52.48 -25.87 21.23
N HIS A 609 53.13 -24.75 21.60
CA HIS A 609 52.84 -24.04 22.84
C HIS A 609 51.36 -23.65 22.93
N ASP A 610 50.82 -23.04 21.87
CA ASP A 610 49.43 -22.60 21.81
C ASP A 610 48.44 -23.77 21.83
N LEU A 611 48.71 -24.83 21.07
CA LEU A 611 47.85 -26.01 21.01
C LEU A 611 47.84 -26.77 22.33
N ARG A 612 48.99 -26.94 22.99
CA ARG A 612 49.05 -27.57 24.32
C ARG A 612 48.33 -26.72 25.38
N ALA A 613 48.46 -25.40 25.33
CA ALA A 613 47.71 -24.49 26.20
C ALA A 613 46.20 -24.59 25.94
N ALA A 614 45.78 -24.61 24.67
CA ALA A 614 44.38 -24.81 24.27
C ALA A 614 43.82 -26.15 24.77
N LEU A 615 44.61 -27.23 24.72
CA LEU A 615 44.20 -28.57 25.15
C LEU A 615 43.92 -28.63 26.66
N VAL A 616 44.72 -27.93 27.46
CA VAL A 616 44.55 -27.82 28.92
C VAL A 616 43.31 -27.02 29.26
N LEU A 617 43.07 -25.91 28.55
CA LEU A 617 41.97 -24.98 28.81
C LEU A 617 40.62 -25.48 28.24
N SER A 618 40.62 -26.42 27.30
CA SER A 618 39.40 -26.93 26.66
C SER A 618 38.71 -28.02 27.49
N ALA A 619 37.44 -27.80 27.80
CA ALA A 619 36.54 -28.80 28.39
C ALA A 619 35.70 -29.55 27.33
N ASP A 620 35.67 -29.07 26.07
CA ASP A 620 34.88 -29.66 24.99
C ASP A 620 35.62 -30.84 24.35
N THR A 621 35.01 -32.02 24.41
CA THR A 621 35.57 -33.28 23.87
C THR A 621 35.92 -33.18 22.39
N ARG A 622 35.08 -32.54 21.57
CA ARG A 622 35.28 -32.41 20.12
C ARG A 622 36.44 -31.48 19.80
N LEU A 623 36.51 -30.35 20.51
CA LEU A 623 37.61 -29.40 20.34
C LEU A 623 38.95 -30.02 20.80
N ARG A 624 38.96 -30.79 21.89
CA ARG A 624 40.16 -31.50 22.35
C ARG A 624 40.66 -32.48 21.29
N GLU A 625 39.78 -33.24 20.66
CA GLU A 625 40.13 -34.13 19.55
C GLU A 625 40.76 -33.37 18.38
N GLN A 626 40.16 -32.24 17.97
CA GLN A 626 40.71 -31.36 16.93
C GLN A 626 42.11 -30.85 17.29
N ILE A 627 42.31 -30.38 18.52
CA ILE A 627 43.60 -29.89 19.02
C ILE A 627 44.63 -31.02 19.02
N THR A 628 44.28 -32.22 19.49
CA THR A 628 45.17 -33.39 19.48
C THR A 628 45.61 -33.74 18.05
N ASN A 629 44.70 -33.68 17.07
CA ASN A 629 45.03 -33.88 15.67
C ASN A 629 46.00 -32.81 15.15
N SER A 630 45.79 -31.52 15.50
CA SER A 630 46.72 -30.45 15.14
C SER A 630 48.11 -30.63 15.77
N ILE A 631 48.19 -31.11 17.02
CA ILE A 631 49.48 -31.43 17.68
C ILE A 631 50.18 -32.57 16.95
N ALA A 632 49.47 -33.63 16.57
CA ALA A 632 50.05 -34.72 15.78
C ALA A 632 50.62 -34.24 14.43
N VAL A 633 49.99 -33.24 13.80
CA VAL A 633 50.52 -32.59 12.59
C VAL A 633 51.82 -31.83 12.88
N VAL A 634 51.92 -31.13 14.03
CA VAL A 634 53.18 -30.47 14.44
C VAL A 634 54.28 -31.51 14.64
N ASP A 635 53.99 -32.61 15.33
CA ASP A 635 54.96 -33.68 15.58
C ASP A 635 55.43 -34.33 14.27
N GLN A 636 54.53 -34.52 13.30
CA GLN A 636 54.87 -35.00 11.97
C GLN A 636 55.79 -34.02 11.24
N LEU A 637 55.44 -32.73 11.19
CA LEU A 637 56.26 -31.71 10.51
C LEU A 637 57.64 -31.54 11.15
N ARG A 638 57.77 -31.75 12.47
CA ARG A 638 59.07 -31.76 13.15
C ARG A 638 59.97 -32.92 12.76
N GLN A 639 59.41 -34.09 12.47
CA GLN A 639 60.21 -35.22 11.98
C GLN A 639 60.81 -34.95 10.59
N GLU A 640 60.18 -34.05 9.83
CA GLU A 640 60.63 -33.57 8.52
C GLU A 640 61.62 -32.39 8.61
N GLU A 641 61.91 -31.87 9.81
CA GLU A 641 62.83 -30.73 10.07
C GLU A 641 64.31 -31.06 9.78
N ARG A 642 64.60 -32.23 9.18
CA ARG A 642 65.97 -32.63 8.82
C ARG A 642 66.41 -32.03 7.48
N PRO A 643 67.60 -31.40 7.42
CA PRO A 643 68.21 -31.02 6.14
C PRO A 643 68.60 -32.28 5.34
N PRO A 644 68.68 -32.22 3.99
CA PRO A 644 69.34 -33.26 3.22
C PRO A 644 70.84 -33.21 3.52
N GLU A 645 71.35 -34.14 4.33
CA GLU A 645 72.77 -34.46 4.38
C GLU A 645 73.03 -35.53 3.32
N ASP A 646 73.84 -35.19 2.30
CA ASP A 646 74.92 -36.04 1.77
C ASP A 646 75.67 -35.33 0.62
N ALA A 647 76.84 -34.81 0.96
CA ALA A 647 78.00 -34.75 0.07
C ALA A 647 79.26 -34.89 0.93
N GLU A 648 79.45 -36.07 1.52
CA GLU A 648 80.80 -36.50 1.90
C GLU A 648 81.63 -36.68 0.61
N PRO A 649 82.84 -36.11 0.50
CA PRO A 649 83.85 -36.66 -0.38
C PRO A 649 84.56 -37.77 0.40
N GLY A 650 84.31 -39.00 -0.03
CA GLY A 650 84.96 -40.19 0.48
C GLY A 650 86.49 -40.14 0.38
N ALA A 651 87.11 -40.82 1.35
CA ALA A 651 88.50 -41.20 1.31
C ALA A 651 88.83 -41.94 0.00
N ALA A 652 89.84 -41.45 -0.72
CA ALA A 652 90.60 -42.23 -1.68
C ALA A 652 92.08 -42.05 -1.33
N ASP A 653 92.62 -43.06 -0.65
CA ASP A 653 94.05 -43.29 -0.50
C ASP A 653 94.41 -44.37 -1.53
N GLY A 654 95.52 -44.19 -2.26
CA GLY A 654 96.12 -45.25 -3.08
C GLY A 654 96.33 -44.97 -4.58
N ASP A 655 97.45 -44.30 -4.87
CA ASP A 655 98.52 -44.78 -5.75
C ASP A 655 98.22 -45.05 -7.26
N THR A 656 98.76 -44.19 -8.13
CA THR A 656 99.62 -44.63 -9.26
C THR A 656 100.35 -43.46 -9.96
N ARG A 657 101.69 -43.57 -9.89
CA ARG A 657 102.76 -42.92 -10.70
C ARG A 657 103.26 -41.53 -10.34
#